data_AF-A0A8T2ZVI8-F1
#
_entry.id   AF-A0A8T2ZVI8-F1
#
_cell.length_a   1.000
_cell.length_b   1.000
_cell.length_c   1.000
_cell.angle_alpha   90.00
_cell.angle_beta   90.00
_cell.angle_gamma   90.00
#
_symmetry.space_group_name_H-M   'P 1'
#
loop_
_entity.id
_entity.type
_entity.pdbx_description
1 polymer ?
#
loop_
_entity_poly.entity_id
_entity_poly.type
_entity_poly.pdbx_seq_one_letter_code
_entity_poly.pdbx_strand_id
1 'polypeptide(L)'
;MAMKTSKKQDPSPAFLETVDEIMRLYKSLPSRPSIEEVEAAISVIKTVNNEEQARLDDIAELDCPQDVPQELFSVLQQARKTVVLFQSHEQRKEALYLVEVDKMFENFDGLIQRVSLLVSGDTHKEKLISISDSVEKTEKESVVSDESLIKRREDGESDKDGFKDLVKSSSTKAAFFSGEVNSEKLSLMKVAAVIEKSANTGAVVLDLRGKLMDQIEWLPLSIGKLLFITELDLSENRIMALPSTINGLKALTKLDVHSNQLINLPGSFGELINLTDLDLRANRLRSLPASFVKLTKLENLDLSSNQFTQLPETVGSLTSLKILNVDTNELEEVPYTIGSCTSLVELRLDFNQLRALPEAIGKLDCLEILALHYNRIRGLPTTMGHLSNLRDLDVSFNELESIPENLCFAENLKKLNVANNFADLRSLPRNIGNLELLEELDISDDQIRVLPDSFRLLSKLRVFCADETPMEIPPRQVTILGAQAVVKFMADLVNKRDANTQLSKKKKKGFWHREQLSHVVDKALEVICFALMCIVIDARWESFYVARPSTPSFSFLELFVRWRGPDYISSKSYPENGFRLLGFSRIIMAESSIISDQKVEALAKKGMDRIKKVYVWDMDETLILLKSLLNGTYAQAFNGLKDVQKGIEIGKMWEKHILQICDDFFFYEQIENYNKPFLDAMSQYDDGLDLSNYDFNQDGFSPPSDDVNKKKLAYRHRAIANKYKQGLHNILDQEMINLWEELYNLTDEYTDRWLSSARAFLEQCSGWKEDPTRCLASTDGIINHTDAKFEPINVLVTSGSLIPSLVKCLLFRLDNSITHENVYSSWEVGKPQCFQWIKERFNGPNVHFCVIGDGWEECEGAQAMQWPFVKIGMHPGGDHRFPGLTLRTLGYYFAVVYGDPDAENNEDES
;
A
#
# COMPACT_ATOMS: atom_id res chain seq x y z
N MET A 1 -70.79 47.28 48.89
CA MET A 1 -69.84 48.00 48.01
C MET A 1 -68.82 48.70 48.90
N ALA A 2 -67.54 48.82 48.55
CA ALA A 2 -66.84 48.38 47.34
C ALA A 2 -65.56 47.58 47.68
N MET A 3 -65.00 46.87 46.70
CA MET A 3 -63.74 46.13 46.87
C MET A 3 -62.55 47.07 47.09
N LYS A 4 -61.68 46.75 48.06
CA LYS A 4 -60.29 47.23 48.04
C LYS A 4 -59.45 46.24 47.24
N THR A 5 -59.11 46.59 46.02
CA THR A 5 -58.10 45.88 45.23
C THR A 5 -56.73 46.03 45.89
N SER A 6 -56.15 44.94 46.38
CA SER A 6 -54.73 44.90 46.72
C SER A 6 -53.93 45.06 45.42
N LYS A 7 -53.21 46.17 45.27
CA LYS A 7 -52.26 46.32 44.17
C LYS A 7 -51.18 45.24 44.32
N LYS A 8 -50.97 44.41 43.29
CA LYS A 8 -49.63 43.85 43.09
C LYS A 8 -48.69 45.05 42.98
N GLN A 9 -47.59 45.05 43.71
CA GLN A 9 -46.47 45.91 43.37
C GLN A 9 -45.83 45.30 42.12
N ASP A 10 -45.63 46.10 41.09
CA ASP A 10 -44.81 45.68 39.96
C ASP A 10 -43.40 45.34 40.49
N PRO A 11 -42.77 44.25 40.00
CA PRO A 11 -41.42 43.89 40.41
C PRO A 11 -40.47 45.06 40.15
N SER A 12 -39.52 45.30 41.07
CA SER A 12 -38.57 46.39 40.90
C SER A 12 -37.70 46.16 39.67
N PRO A 13 -37.16 47.22 39.01
CA PRO A 13 -36.25 47.06 37.88
C PRO A 13 -35.08 46.11 38.19
N ALA A 14 -34.46 46.26 39.36
CA ALA A 14 -33.39 45.39 39.84
C ALA A 14 -33.80 43.91 40.03
N PHE A 15 -35.07 43.63 40.36
CA PHE A 15 -35.58 42.26 40.43
C PHE A 15 -35.73 41.65 39.02
N LEU A 16 -36.25 42.42 38.06
CA LEU A 16 -36.33 41.99 36.66
C LEU A 16 -34.94 41.80 36.05
N GLU A 17 -34.01 42.74 36.28
CA GLU A 17 -32.60 42.63 35.88
C GLU A 17 -31.95 41.37 36.48
N THR A 18 -32.22 41.04 37.74
CA THR A 18 -31.71 39.80 38.38
C THR A 18 -32.26 38.54 37.72
N VAL A 19 -33.55 38.52 37.36
CA VAL A 19 -34.17 37.38 36.67
C VAL A 19 -33.64 37.25 35.23
N ASP A 20 -33.47 38.36 34.51
CA ASP A 20 -32.88 38.36 33.17
C ASP A 20 -31.41 37.91 33.19
N GLU A 21 -30.63 38.28 34.22
CA GLU A 21 -29.25 37.81 34.41
C GLU A 21 -29.19 36.30 34.66
N ILE A 22 -30.07 35.75 35.50
CA ILE A 22 -30.20 34.30 35.71
C ILE A 22 -30.59 33.59 34.41
N MET A 23 -31.51 34.17 33.63
CA MET A 23 -31.92 33.62 32.33
C MET A 23 -30.85 33.79 31.23
N ARG A 24 -29.93 34.75 31.32
CA ARG A 24 -28.70 34.80 30.51
C ARG A 24 -27.74 33.68 30.89
N LEU A 25 -27.48 33.49 32.18
CA LEU A 25 -26.58 32.45 32.67
C LEU A 25 -27.06 31.05 32.24
N TYR A 26 -28.35 30.76 32.38
CA TYR A 26 -28.94 29.50 31.88
C TYR A 26 -28.76 29.34 30.35
N LYS A 27 -28.92 30.41 29.57
CA LYS A 27 -28.69 30.41 28.10
C LYS A 27 -27.21 30.37 27.69
N SER A 28 -26.27 30.51 28.62
CA SER A 28 -24.84 30.38 28.39
C SER A 28 -24.29 28.97 28.68
N LEU A 29 -25.12 28.09 29.23
CA LEU A 29 -24.81 26.67 29.40
C LEU A 29 -24.82 25.95 28.04
N PRO A 30 -24.08 24.82 27.90
CA PRO A 30 -24.18 23.96 26.71
C PRO A 30 -25.60 23.38 26.54
N SER A 31 -25.87 22.77 25.39
CA SER A 31 -27.13 22.04 25.17
C SER A 31 -27.28 20.90 26.19
N ARG A 32 -28.39 20.87 26.92
CA ARG A 32 -28.71 19.76 27.85
C ARG A 32 -28.76 18.43 27.06
N PRO A 33 -28.11 17.34 27.54
CA PRO A 33 -28.23 16.03 26.93
C PRO A 33 -29.67 15.51 26.97
N SER A 34 -30.05 14.67 26.00
CA SER A 34 -31.37 14.05 25.99
C SER A 34 -31.48 12.92 27.02
N ILE A 35 -32.70 12.59 27.41
CA ILE A 35 -32.98 11.49 28.35
C ILE A 35 -32.44 10.16 27.79
N GLU A 36 -32.57 9.93 26.48
CA GLU A 36 -32.04 8.72 25.82
C GLU A 36 -30.51 8.63 25.90
N GLU A 37 -29.79 9.77 25.81
CA GLU A 37 -28.33 9.81 25.98
C GLU A 37 -27.88 9.64 27.45
N VAL A 38 -28.63 10.17 28.42
CA VAL A 38 -28.32 10.03 29.85
C VAL A 38 -28.59 8.60 30.35
N GLU A 39 -29.68 7.97 29.92
CA GLU A 39 -29.96 6.56 30.21
C GLU A 39 -28.87 5.65 29.61
N ALA A 40 -28.49 5.88 28.34
CA ALA A 40 -27.40 5.16 27.70
C ALA A 40 -26.05 5.37 28.41
N ALA A 41 -25.73 6.59 28.86
CA ALA A 41 -24.50 6.88 29.61
C ALA A 41 -24.41 6.08 30.92
N ILE A 42 -25.49 6.08 31.73
CA ILE A 42 -25.58 5.30 32.98
C ILE A 42 -25.42 3.79 32.69
N SER A 43 -26.06 3.32 31.62
CA SER A 43 -26.07 1.94 31.18
C SER A 43 -24.71 1.48 30.62
N VAL A 44 -23.96 2.37 29.95
CA VAL A 44 -22.56 2.16 29.56
C VAL A 44 -21.66 2.07 30.78
N ILE A 45 -21.73 3.02 31.73
CA ILE A 45 -20.94 2.98 32.98
C ILE A 45 -21.17 1.66 33.73
N LYS A 46 -22.43 1.23 33.90
CA LYS A 46 -22.77 -0.04 34.55
C LYS A 46 -22.24 -1.26 33.78
N THR A 47 -22.08 -1.18 32.46
CA THR A 47 -21.51 -2.26 31.63
C THR A 47 -19.98 -2.30 31.75
N VAL A 48 -19.31 -1.14 31.68
CA VAL A 48 -17.85 -1.01 31.85
C VAL A 48 -17.42 -1.50 33.22
N ASN A 49 -18.07 -1.04 34.30
CA ASN A 49 -17.70 -1.42 35.67
C ASN A 49 -17.84 -2.94 35.92
N ASN A 50 -18.81 -3.60 35.29
CA ASN A 50 -18.99 -5.06 35.38
C ASN A 50 -17.87 -5.82 34.65
N GLU A 51 -17.43 -5.35 33.47
CA GLU A 51 -16.33 -5.98 32.73
C GLU A 51 -14.96 -5.65 33.35
N GLU A 52 -14.78 -4.47 33.94
CA GLU A 52 -13.60 -4.10 34.74
C GLU A 52 -13.41 -5.11 35.89
N GLN A 53 -14.46 -5.34 36.69
CA GLN A 53 -14.41 -6.30 37.80
C GLN A 53 -14.08 -7.72 37.32
N ALA A 54 -14.79 -8.22 36.30
CA ALA A 54 -14.55 -9.57 35.77
C ALA A 54 -13.09 -9.76 35.28
N ARG A 55 -12.53 -8.78 34.56
CA ARG A 55 -11.13 -8.82 34.11
C ARG A 55 -10.14 -8.72 35.26
N LEU A 56 -10.46 -7.99 36.34
CA LEU A 56 -9.60 -7.90 37.53
C LEU A 56 -9.57 -9.21 38.34
N ASP A 57 -10.69 -9.95 38.33
CA ASP A 57 -10.82 -11.29 38.91
C ASP A 57 -10.10 -12.34 38.05
N ASP A 58 -10.27 -12.33 36.72
CA ASP A 58 -9.50 -13.18 35.78
C ASP A 58 -7.98 -13.05 36.00
N ILE A 59 -7.48 -11.82 36.24
CA ILE A 59 -6.05 -11.58 36.51
C ILE A 59 -5.63 -12.09 37.90
N ALA A 60 -6.55 -12.16 38.86
CA ALA A 60 -6.31 -12.70 40.20
C ALA A 60 -6.25 -14.23 40.24
N GLU A 61 -7.00 -14.92 39.37
CA GLU A 61 -7.01 -16.39 39.27
C GLU A 61 -5.81 -16.99 38.49
N LEU A 62 -4.94 -16.15 37.92
CA LEU A 62 -3.75 -16.63 37.19
C LEU A 62 -2.71 -17.28 38.12
N ASP A 63 -2.45 -18.57 37.88
CA ASP A 63 -1.34 -19.31 38.50
C ASP A 63 0.05 -18.85 38.01
N CYS A 64 1.04 -18.89 38.92
CA CYS A 64 2.43 -18.58 38.61
C CYS A 64 3.10 -19.75 37.85
N PRO A 65 3.68 -19.55 36.65
CA PRO A 65 4.42 -20.58 35.93
C PRO A 65 5.67 -21.03 36.70
N GLN A 66 6.03 -22.32 36.58
CA GLN A 66 7.12 -22.92 37.37
C GLN A 66 8.51 -22.29 37.16
N ASP A 67 8.75 -21.70 35.98
CA ASP A 67 10.03 -21.07 35.61
C ASP A 67 10.07 -19.55 35.84
N VAL A 68 9.01 -18.94 36.39
CA VAL A 68 8.90 -17.47 36.56
C VAL A 68 9.07 -17.09 38.04
N PRO A 69 10.01 -16.17 38.38
CA PRO A 69 10.12 -15.64 39.74
C PRO A 69 8.82 -14.98 40.20
N GLN A 70 8.35 -15.30 41.41
CA GLN A 70 7.03 -14.86 41.88
C GLN A 70 6.92 -13.33 42.08
N GLU A 71 8.05 -12.65 42.27
CA GLU A 71 8.17 -11.19 42.24
C GLU A 71 7.90 -10.62 40.84
N LEU A 72 8.45 -11.24 39.78
CA LEU A 72 8.19 -10.85 38.39
C LEU A 72 6.74 -11.16 37.98
N PHE A 73 6.18 -12.27 38.47
CA PHE A 73 4.79 -12.63 38.22
C PHE A 73 3.79 -11.66 38.87
N SER A 74 4.03 -11.24 40.13
CA SER A 74 3.18 -10.25 40.79
C SER A 74 3.29 -8.86 40.14
N VAL A 75 4.48 -8.46 39.65
CA VAL A 75 4.64 -7.25 38.81
C VAL A 75 3.85 -7.37 37.51
N LEU A 76 3.84 -8.54 36.84
CA LEU A 76 3.03 -8.79 35.64
C LEU A 76 1.52 -8.70 35.93
N GLN A 77 1.05 -9.29 37.04
CA GLN A 77 -0.35 -9.15 37.46
C GLN A 77 -0.71 -7.68 37.73
N GLN A 78 0.14 -6.94 38.45
CA GLN A 78 -0.10 -5.53 38.75
C GLN A 78 -0.10 -4.65 37.48
N ALA A 79 0.80 -4.92 36.53
CA ALA A 79 0.81 -4.25 35.23
C ALA A 79 -0.49 -4.51 34.45
N ARG A 80 -0.94 -5.78 34.38
CA ARG A 80 -2.21 -6.14 33.74
C ARG A 80 -3.41 -5.45 34.38
N LYS A 81 -3.51 -5.43 35.72
CA LYS A 81 -4.57 -4.72 36.44
C LYS A 81 -4.56 -3.21 36.16
N THR A 82 -3.38 -2.61 36.10
CA THR A 82 -3.23 -1.18 35.76
C THR A 82 -3.72 -0.86 34.35
N VAL A 83 -3.45 -1.71 33.36
CA VAL A 83 -3.96 -1.55 32.00
C VAL A 83 -5.49 -1.68 31.93
N VAL A 84 -6.09 -2.63 32.65
CA VAL A 84 -7.56 -2.80 32.71
C VAL A 84 -8.23 -1.56 33.30
N LEU A 85 -7.73 -1.03 34.41
CA LEU A 85 -8.26 0.19 35.04
C LEU A 85 -8.15 1.42 34.12
N PHE A 86 -7.02 1.57 33.41
CA PHE A 86 -6.82 2.68 32.47
C PHE A 86 -7.77 2.60 31.26
N GLN A 87 -7.93 1.42 30.65
CA GLN A 87 -8.87 1.22 29.55
C GLN A 87 -10.32 1.50 29.98
N SER A 88 -10.71 0.99 31.14
CA SER A 88 -12.06 1.15 31.68
C SER A 88 -12.37 2.62 32.01
N HIS A 89 -11.39 3.36 32.56
CA HIS A 89 -11.51 4.81 32.81
C HIS A 89 -11.78 5.61 31.54
N GLU A 90 -11.02 5.41 30.47
CA GLU A 90 -11.25 6.15 29.22
C GLU A 90 -12.60 5.78 28.57
N GLN A 91 -13.04 4.52 28.64
CA GLN A 91 -14.35 4.10 28.11
C GLN A 91 -15.54 4.73 28.83
N ARG A 92 -15.43 5.06 30.13
CA ARG A 92 -16.52 5.66 30.93
C ARG A 92 -16.47 7.19 31.03
N LYS A 93 -15.41 7.83 30.54
CA LYS A 93 -15.12 9.27 30.65
C LYS A 93 -16.20 10.19 30.07
N GLU A 94 -16.60 9.97 28.81
CA GLU A 94 -17.67 10.76 28.16
C GLU A 94 -19.04 10.51 28.82
N ALA A 95 -19.30 9.27 29.24
CA ALA A 95 -20.55 8.91 29.92
C ALA A 95 -20.67 9.56 31.31
N LEU A 96 -19.59 9.59 32.09
CA LEU A 96 -19.54 10.28 33.38
C LEU A 96 -19.77 11.79 33.21
N TYR A 97 -19.13 12.40 32.22
CA TYR A 97 -19.34 13.81 31.90
C TYR A 97 -20.81 14.12 31.59
N LEU A 98 -21.51 13.29 30.80
CA LEU A 98 -22.95 13.49 30.56
C LEU A 98 -23.80 13.36 31.83
N VAL A 99 -23.50 12.40 32.71
CA VAL A 99 -24.23 12.21 33.98
C VAL A 99 -23.97 13.37 34.95
N GLU A 100 -22.75 13.90 35.00
CA GLU A 100 -22.43 15.10 35.77
C GLU A 100 -23.11 16.35 35.19
N VAL A 101 -23.18 16.48 33.87
CA VAL A 101 -23.87 17.60 33.20
C VAL A 101 -25.38 17.54 33.44
N ASP A 102 -26.05 16.40 33.31
CA ASP A 102 -27.49 16.30 33.65
C ASP A 102 -27.75 16.62 35.12
N LYS A 103 -26.89 16.16 36.04
CA LYS A 103 -26.94 16.50 37.47
C LYS A 103 -26.70 18.00 37.74
N MET A 104 -25.88 18.68 36.92
CA MET A 104 -25.76 20.14 36.96
C MET A 104 -27.04 20.83 36.45
N PHE A 105 -27.71 20.28 35.44
CA PHE A 105 -29.03 20.75 35.00
C PHE A 105 -30.15 20.48 36.01
N GLU A 106 -30.19 19.34 36.70
CA GLU A 106 -31.11 19.08 37.83
C GLU A 106 -30.97 20.17 38.92
N ASN A 107 -29.73 20.56 39.26
CA ASN A 107 -29.46 21.64 40.20
C ASN A 107 -29.93 23.02 39.66
N PHE A 108 -29.68 23.33 38.39
CA PHE A 108 -30.13 24.57 37.77
C PHE A 108 -31.65 24.66 37.67
N ASP A 109 -32.34 23.58 37.29
CA ASP A 109 -33.80 23.51 37.28
C ASP A 109 -34.37 23.76 38.68
N GLY A 110 -33.74 23.21 39.72
CA GLY A 110 -34.09 23.48 41.13
C GLY A 110 -33.91 24.94 41.56
N LEU A 111 -32.96 25.68 40.96
CA LEU A 111 -32.81 27.13 41.14
C LEU A 111 -33.86 27.91 40.34
N ILE A 112 -34.10 27.56 39.08
CA ILE A 112 -35.11 28.19 38.22
C ILE A 112 -36.52 28.03 38.80
N GLN A 113 -36.86 26.86 39.37
CA GLN A 113 -38.13 26.66 40.09
C GLN A 113 -38.27 27.60 41.29
N ARG A 114 -37.21 27.80 42.09
CA ARG A 114 -37.21 28.74 43.22
C ARG A 114 -37.38 30.19 42.75
N VAL A 115 -36.73 30.58 41.66
CA VAL A 115 -36.93 31.90 41.03
C VAL A 115 -38.37 32.05 40.55
N SER A 116 -38.94 31.04 39.88
CA SER A 116 -40.34 31.05 39.42
C SER A 116 -41.34 31.20 40.57
N LEU A 117 -41.12 30.54 41.71
CA LEU A 117 -41.94 30.71 42.91
C LEU A 117 -41.85 32.14 43.48
N LEU A 118 -40.64 32.71 43.55
CA LEU A 118 -40.41 34.09 43.99
C LEU A 118 -41.05 35.13 43.04
N VAL A 119 -41.03 34.89 41.73
CA VAL A 119 -41.70 35.72 40.71
C VAL A 119 -43.24 35.60 40.80
N SER A 120 -43.75 34.42 41.13
CA SER A 120 -45.20 34.16 41.23
C SER A 120 -45.84 34.83 42.45
N GLY A 121 -45.07 35.00 43.54
CA GLY A 121 -45.46 35.75 44.74
C GLY A 121 -45.99 34.88 45.90
N ASP A 122 -45.98 33.56 45.77
CA ASP A 122 -46.44 32.62 46.81
C ASP A 122 -45.43 32.47 47.94
N THR A 123 -45.31 33.51 48.78
CA THR A 123 -44.47 33.51 49.99
C THR A 123 -45.10 32.68 51.11
N HIS A 124 -45.13 31.36 50.94
CA HIS A 124 -45.31 30.44 52.06
C HIS A 124 -44.09 30.56 52.99
N LYS A 125 -44.27 31.32 54.07
CA LYS A 125 -43.28 31.46 55.14
C LYS A 125 -43.07 30.13 55.85
N GLU A 126 -41.98 29.43 55.54
CA GLU A 126 -41.13 28.76 56.55
C GLU A 126 -39.82 28.25 55.93
N LYS A 127 -38.80 28.05 56.78
CA LYS A 127 -37.46 27.55 56.42
C LYS A 127 -36.73 28.33 55.31
N LEU A 128 -36.42 29.59 55.63
CA LEU A 128 -35.07 30.10 55.36
C LEU A 128 -34.06 29.14 55.99
N ILE A 129 -33.26 28.46 55.17
CA ILE A 129 -32.08 27.67 55.58
C ILE A 129 -30.84 28.31 54.94
N SER A 130 -29.72 28.21 55.64
CA SER A 130 -28.45 28.90 55.39
C SER A 130 -27.91 28.70 53.97
N ILE A 131 -27.52 29.80 53.33
CA ILE A 131 -26.77 29.79 52.06
C ILE A 131 -25.29 29.35 52.27
N SER A 132 -24.79 29.37 53.52
CA SER A 132 -23.45 28.89 53.89
C SER A 132 -23.27 27.38 53.74
N ASP A 133 -24.22 26.58 54.24
CA ASP A 133 -23.98 25.17 54.58
C ASP A 133 -24.05 24.23 53.36
N SER A 134 -24.35 24.80 52.17
CA SER A 134 -24.43 24.07 50.91
C SER A 134 -23.10 24.08 50.14
N VAL A 135 -22.25 25.10 50.32
CA VAL A 135 -21.00 25.26 49.55
C VAL A 135 -19.84 24.53 50.23
N GLU A 136 -19.71 24.61 51.56
CA GLU A 136 -18.64 23.92 52.32
C GLU A 136 -18.72 22.38 52.24
N LYS A 137 -19.85 21.81 51.83
CA LYS A 137 -19.98 20.36 51.60
C LYS A 137 -19.37 19.90 50.27
N THR A 138 -19.31 20.78 49.26
CA THR A 138 -18.71 20.46 47.95
C THR A 138 -17.19 20.40 48.00
N GLU A 139 -16.54 21.18 48.87
CA GLU A 139 -15.06 21.24 48.97
C GLU A 139 -14.41 20.09 49.76
N LYS A 140 -15.21 19.13 50.29
CA LYS A 140 -14.72 17.97 51.07
C LYS A 140 -15.09 16.61 50.49
N GLU A 141 -15.64 16.58 49.28
CA GLU A 141 -15.82 15.38 48.46
C GLU A 141 -14.89 15.45 47.22
N SER A 142 -13.58 15.67 47.45
CA SER A 142 -12.56 15.72 46.39
C SER A 142 -11.88 14.38 46.08
N VAL A 143 -12.34 13.29 46.71
CA VAL A 143 -12.02 11.90 46.38
C VAL A 143 -13.31 11.10 46.49
N VAL A 144 -14.03 11.00 45.38
CA VAL A 144 -15.33 10.32 45.29
C VAL A 144 -15.15 9.09 44.42
N SER A 145 -15.41 7.90 44.98
CA SER A 145 -15.31 6.65 44.25
C SER A 145 -16.55 6.39 43.38
N ASP A 146 -16.34 5.74 42.24
CA ASP A 146 -17.33 5.60 41.16
C ASP A 146 -18.65 4.92 41.58
N GLU A 147 -18.64 4.07 42.61
CA GLU A 147 -19.85 3.46 43.18
C GLU A 147 -20.90 4.48 43.65
N SER A 148 -20.44 5.62 44.17
CA SER A 148 -21.28 6.54 44.96
C SER A 148 -22.24 7.39 44.11
N LEU A 149 -21.98 7.49 42.80
CA LEU A 149 -22.87 8.15 41.84
C LEU A 149 -24.13 7.32 41.53
N ILE A 150 -24.02 5.99 41.59
CA ILE A 150 -25.10 5.07 41.20
C ILE A 150 -26.10 4.88 42.36
N LYS A 151 -25.61 4.74 43.60
CA LYS A 151 -26.37 4.31 44.79
C LYS A 151 -27.45 5.29 45.30
N ARG A 152 -27.78 6.38 44.58
CA ARG A 152 -28.82 7.37 44.99
C ARG A 152 -30.09 7.38 44.11
N ARG A 153 -30.19 6.60 43.03
CA ARG A 153 -31.43 6.49 42.21
C ARG A 153 -32.28 5.24 42.53
N GLU A 154 -31.89 4.37 43.47
CA GLU A 154 -32.61 3.12 43.80
C GLU A 154 -33.50 3.20 45.08
N ASP A 155 -33.28 4.15 45.99
CA ASP A 155 -34.09 4.32 47.22
C ASP A 155 -35.24 5.33 47.02
N GLY A 156 -36.47 4.91 46.71
CA GLY A 156 -37.57 5.89 46.64
C GLY A 156 -38.99 5.55 46.15
N GLU A 157 -39.48 4.30 46.10
CA GLU A 157 -40.93 4.09 45.87
C GLU A 157 -41.76 4.32 47.14
N SER A 158 -42.48 5.46 47.22
CA SER A 158 -43.88 5.51 47.71
C SER A 158 -44.52 6.91 47.67
N ASP A 159 -45.81 6.91 47.30
CA ASP A 159 -46.87 7.87 47.66
C ASP A 159 -46.81 9.37 47.28
N LYS A 160 -47.64 9.68 46.25
CA LYS A 160 -48.69 10.73 46.19
C LYS A 160 -48.49 11.97 45.29
N ASP A 161 -49.23 11.92 44.18
CA ASP A 161 -49.94 12.98 43.44
C ASP A 161 -49.66 14.46 43.77
N GLY A 162 -49.15 15.17 42.77
CA GLY A 162 -49.18 16.63 42.68
C GLY A 162 -48.70 17.12 41.31
N PHE A 163 -49.62 17.61 40.46
CA PHE A 163 -49.35 18.30 39.18
C PHE A 163 -48.43 17.58 38.17
N LYS A 164 -49.02 16.64 37.41
CA LYS A 164 -48.59 16.33 36.03
C LYS A 164 -49.58 16.92 35.04
N ASP A 165 -49.34 18.14 34.55
CA ASP A 165 -49.95 18.62 33.31
C ASP A 165 -49.20 19.82 32.71
N LEU A 166 -49.27 19.95 31.37
CA LEU A 166 -48.37 20.75 30.51
C LEU A 166 -46.87 20.32 30.59
N VAL A 167 -46.17 20.01 29.49
CA VAL A 167 -46.51 20.06 28.06
C VAL A 167 -46.37 18.67 27.45
N LYS A 168 -47.49 18.10 26.97
CA LYS A 168 -47.48 17.07 25.93
C LYS A 168 -47.97 17.69 24.63
N SER A 169 -47.15 17.64 23.59
CA SER A 169 -47.60 17.78 22.22
C SER A 169 -47.03 16.65 21.39
N SER A 170 -47.93 15.75 20.98
CA SER A 170 -47.74 14.78 19.91
C SER A 170 -47.61 15.50 18.54
N SER A 171 -47.14 14.88 17.47
CA SER A 171 -47.16 13.44 17.18
C SER A 171 -46.02 12.97 16.29
N THR A 172 -45.74 11.68 16.38
CA THR A 172 -45.02 10.89 15.39
C THR A 172 -45.49 11.16 13.95
N LYS A 173 -44.53 11.14 13.02
CA LYS A 173 -44.73 10.67 11.65
C LYS A 173 -43.58 9.72 11.32
N ALA A 174 -43.90 8.47 11.04
CA ALA A 174 -42.92 7.55 10.47
C ALA A 174 -42.67 7.93 9.01
N ALA A 175 -41.39 7.99 8.63
CA ALA A 175 -40.95 8.10 7.25
C ALA A 175 -39.72 7.21 7.10
N PHE A 176 -39.73 6.32 6.10
CA PHE A 176 -38.52 5.64 5.66
C PHE A 176 -37.59 6.68 5.04
N PHE A 177 -36.33 6.70 5.47
CA PHE A 177 -35.28 7.49 4.83
C PHE A 177 -34.25 6.59 4.17
N SER A 178 -34.67 5.99 3.05
CA SER A 178 -33.78 5.65 1.95
C SER A 178 -33.61 6.89 1.08
N GLY A 179 -32.49 7.60 1.20
CA GLY A 179 -32.19 8.79 0.39
C GLY A 179 -31.09 9.66 1.00
N GLU A 180 -30.09 10.00 0.19
CA GLU A 180 -28.88 10.72 0.59
C GLU A 180 -29.16 12.20 0.91
N VAL A 181 -28.98 12.61 2.17
CA VAL A 181 -28.74 13.99 2.59
C VAL A 181 -27.82 13.94 3.81
N ASN A 182 -26.82 14.83 3.88
CA ASN A 182 -25.83 14.96 4.96
C ASN A 182 -26.34 14.49 6.34
N SER A 183 -25.94 13.28 6.76
CA SER A 183 -26.16 12.83 8.13
C SER A 183 -25.30 13.67 9.07
N GLU A 184 -25.88 14.18 10.17
CA GLU A 184 -25.05 14.49 11.33
C GLU A 184 -24.31 13.22 11.73
N LYS A 185 -22.98 13.30 11.87
CA LYS A 185 -22.21 12.21 12.44
C LYS A 185 -22.53 12.09 13.93
N LEU A 186 -22.82 10.88 14.37
CA LEU A 186 -23.26 10.54 15.72
C LEU A 186 -22.08 10.61 16.71
N SER A 187 -22.30 11.15 17.90
CA SER A 187 -21.40 11.01 19.05
C SER A 187 -21.43 9.57 19.61
N LEU A 188 -20.44 9.21 20.43
CA LEU A 188 -20.39 7.90 21.07
C LEU A 188 -21.66 7.65 21.91
N MET A 189 -22.18 8.69 22.56
CA MET A 189 -23.41 8.62 23.35
C MET A 189 -24.68 8.57 22.49
N LYS A 190 -24.74 9.25 21.33
CA LYS A 190 -25.82 9.03 20.34
C LYS A 190 -25.80 7.60 19.79
N VAL A 191 -24.61 7.03 19.51
CA VAL A 191 -24.45 5.63 19.09
C VAL A 191 -24.90 4.66 20.19
N ALA A 192 -24.51 4.89 21.44
CA ALA A 192 -24.96 4.10 22.58
C ALA A 192 -26.49 4.15 22.76
N ALA A 193 -27.11 5.32 22.65
CA ALA A 193 -28.57 5.47 22.70
C ALA A 193 -29.28 4.72 21.54
N VAL A 194 -28.75 4.78 20.31
CA VAL A 194 -29.27 4.00 19.17
C VAL A 194 -29.15 2.48 19.42
N ILE A 195 -28.04 2.01 20.00
CA ILE A 195 -27.84 0.60 20.36
C ILE A 195 -28.88 0.16 21.41
N GLU A 196 -29.10 0.92 22.47
CA GLU A 196 -30.04 0.51 23.53
C GLU A 196 -31.50 0.62 23.09
N LYS A 197 -31.84 1.60 22.26
CA LYS A 197 -33.13 1.69 21.56
C LYS A 197 -33.36 0.48 20.64
N SER A 198 -32.33 0.01 19.95
CA SER A 198 -32.37 -1.18 19.08
C SER A 198 -32.50 -2.48 19.88
N ALA A 199 -31.82 -2.60 21.03
CA ALA A 199 -31.96 -3.73 21.94
C ALA A 199 -33.40 -3.80 22.52
N ASN A 200 -33.93 -2.68 23.01
CA ASN A 200 -35.26 -2.59 23.60
C ASN A 200 -36.41 -2.78 22.60
N THR A 201 -36.18 -2.52 21.31
CA THR A 201 -37.17 -2.73 20.23
C THR A 201 -37.05 -4.11 19.57
N GLY A 202 -36.01 -4.90 19.87
CA GLY A 202 -35.76 -6.19 19.23
C GLY A 202 -35.37 -6.04 17.75
N ALA A 203 -34.58 -5.02 17.43
CA ALA A 203 -34.16 -4.74 16.06
C ALA A 203 -33.36 -5.90 15.44
N VAL A 204 -33.77 -6.32 14.24
CA VAL A 204 -33.20 -7.44 13.48
C VAL A 204 -32.02 -6.98 12.59
N VAL A 205 -32.01 -5.70 12.23
CA VAL A 205 -30.97 -5.05 11.41
C VAL A 205 -30.57 -3.73 12.07
N LEU A 206 -29.28 -3.43 12.14
CA LEU A 206 -28.75 -2.12 12.54
C LEU A 206 -27.68 -1.68 11.53
N ASP A 207 -27.89 -0.51 10.93
CA ASP A 207 -26.95 0.13 10.01
C ASP A 207 -26.42 1.43 10.63
N LEU A 208 -25.09 1.48 10.79
CA LEU A 208 -24.30 2.62 11.26
C LEU A 208 -23.21 3.02 10.22
N ARG A 209 -23.40 2.68 8.94
CA ARG A 209 -22.45 2.93 7.84
C ARG A 209 -22.09 4.40 7.69
N GLY A 210 -20.83 4.75 7.91
CA GLY A 210 -20.32 6.13 7.85
C GLY A 210 -20.97 7.11 8.84
N LYS A 211 -21.73 6.62 9.83
CA LYS A 211 -22.54 7.47 10.74
C LYS A 211 -21.80 7.90 12.00
N LEU A 212 -20.61 7.37 12.29
CA LEU A 212 -19.84 7.76 13.47
C LEU A 212 -19.07 9.06 13.23
N MET A 213 -18.88 9.88 14.27
CA MET A 213 -17.91 10.98 14.22
C MET A 213 -16.49 10.46 14.00
N ASP A 214 -15.67 11.25 13.30
CA ASP A 214 -14.31 10.87 12.91
C ASP A 214 -13.35 10.64 14.10
N GLN A 215 -13.71 11.10 15.30
CA GLN A 215 -13.01 10.83 16.56
C GLN A 215 -13.42 9.51 17.26
N ILE A 216 -14.38 8.75 16.71
CA ILE A 216 -14.89 7.50 17.32
C ILE A 216 -14.11 6.31 16.76
N GLU A 217 -12.98 6.04 17.40
CA GLU A 217 -12.09 4.90 17.12
C GLU A 217 -12.60 3.59 17.75
N TRP A 218 -13.63 3.64 18.60
CA TRP A 218 -14.10 2.51 19.43
C TRP A 218 -15.64 2.46 19.50
N LEU A 219 -16.21 1.26 19.57
CA LEU A 219 -17.64 1.07 19.86
C LEU A 219 -17.90 0.85 21.36
N PRO A 220 -19.05 1.29 21.89
CA PRO A 220 -19.38 1.10 23.30
C PRO A 220 -19.70 -0.37 23.61
N LEU A 221 -19.33 -0.84 24.80
CA LEU A 221 -19.54 -2.22 25.25
C LEU A 221 -21.02 -2.66 25.23
N SER A 222 -21.96 -1.71 25.26
CA SER A 222 -23.40 -1.94 25.18
C SER A 222 -23.85 -2.62 23.87
N ILE A 223 -23.02 -2.65 22.82
CA ILE A 223 -23.31 -3.39 21.57
C ILE A 223 -23.71 -4.84 21.83
N GLY A 224 -23.09 -5.50 22.82
CA GLY A 224 -23.39 -6.89 23.20
C GLY A 224 -24.81 -7.15 23.73
N LYS A 225 -25.61 -6.10 23.96
CA LYS A 225 -27.02 -6.19 24.38
C LYS A 225 -27.98 -6.47 23.21
N LEU A 226 -27.52 -6.38 21.95
CA LEU A 226 -28.32 -6.61 20.75
C LEU A 226 -28.57 -8.12 20.47
N LEU A 227 -29.19 -8.83 21.41
CA LEU A 227 -29.34 -10.30 21.37
C LEU A 227 -30.14 -10.85 20.16
N PHE A 228 -30.93 -10.00 19.50
CA PHE A 228 -31.84 -10.38 18.40
C PHE A 228 -31.37 -9.94 17.00
N ILE A 229 -30.23 -9.26 16.90
CA ILE A 229 -29.76 -8.72 15.62
C ILE A 229 -29.20 -9.84 14.72
N THR A 230 -29.55 -9.79 13.45
CA THR A 230 -29.09 -10.73 12.41
C THR A 230 -28.16 -10.08 11.40
N GLU A 231 -28.32 -8.78 11.13
CA GLU A 231 -27.47 -8.02 10.20
C GLU A 231 -26.98 -6.74 10.87
N LEU A 232 -25.66 -6.54 10.93
CA LEU A 232 -25.01 -5.37 11.52
C LEU A 232 -24.03 -4.77 10.51
N ASP A 233 -24.27 -3.52 10.13
CA ASP A 233 -23.39 -2.73 9.25
C ASP A 233 -22.72 -1.60 10.06
N LEU A 234 -21.40 -1.61 10.04
CA LEU A 234 -20.48 -0.69 10.71
C LEU A 234 -19.44 -0.12 9.71
N SER A 235 -19.67 -0.29 8.41
CA SER A 235 -18.74 0.06 7.33
C SER A 235 -18.46 1.57 7.23
N GLU A 236 -17.37 1.93 6.55
CA GLU A 236 -17.01 3.33 6.20
C GLU A 236 -16.83 4.27 7.41
N ASN A 237 -16.47 3.71 8.57
CA ASN A 237 -16.18 4.45 9.80
C ASN A 237 -14.65 4.46 10.10
N ARG A 238 -14.23 4.93 11.26
CA ARG A 238 -12.80 4.97 11.67
C ARG A 238 -12.45 4.02 12.82
N ILE A 239 -13.20 2.93 12.97
CA ILE A 239 -13.09 2.02 14.12
C ILE A 239 -11.73 1.29 14.07
N MET A 240 -10.96 1.37 15.15
CA MET A 240 -9.65 0.73 15.31
C MET A 240 -9.72 -0.63 16.01
N ALA A 241 -10.75 -0.86 16.85
CA ALA A 241 -11.00 -2.14 17.49
C ALA A 241 -12.50 -2.40 17.76
N LEU A 242 -12.92 -3.65 17.59
CA LEU A 242 -14.24 -4.13 18.01
C LEU A 242 -14.19 -4.60 19.48
N PRO A 243 -15.21 -4.31 20.30
CA PRO A 243 -15.23 -4.68 21.71
C PRO A 243 -15.39 -6.19 21.91
N SER A 244 -14.85 -6.69 23.03
CA SER A 244 -15.00 -8.08 23.53
C SER A 244 -16.45 -8.56 23.55
N THR A 245 -17.37 -7.68 23.93
CA THR A 245 -18.82 -7.94 24.05
C THR A 245 -19.55 -8.15 22.73
N ILE A 246 -18.89 -7.99 21.57
CA ILE A 246 -19.47 -8.37 20.27
C ILE A 246 -19.85 -9.87 20.23
N ASN A 247 -19.23 -10.70 21.07
CA ASN A 247 -19.62 -12.10 21.24
C ASN A 247 -21.07 -12.28 21.77
N GLY A 248 -21.71 -11.25 22.34
CA GLY A 248 -23.11 -11.29 22.77
C GLY A 248 -24.10 -11.42 21.61
N LEU A 249 -23.69 -11.10 20.36
CA LEU A 249 -24.54 -11.09 19.16
C LEU A 249 -24.81 -12.51 18.62
N LYS A 250 -25.35 -13.40 19.45
CA LYS A 250 -25.54 -14.84 19.11
C LYS A 250 -26.51 -15.08 17.95
N ALA A 251 -27.35 -14.11 17.58
CA ALA A 251 -28.26 -14.19 16.44
C ALA A 251 -27.63 -13.71 15.11
N LEU A 252 -26.42 -13.13 15.13
CA LEU A 252 -25.82 -12.46 13.98
C LEU A 252 -25.51 -13.45 12.84
N THR A 253 -26.02 -13.15 11.66
CA THR A 253 -25.76 -13.87 10.39
C THR A 253 -24.88 -13.06 9.45
N LYS A 254 -24.98 -11.72 9.45
CA LYS A 254 -24.16 -10.85 8.62
C LYS A 254 -23.48 -9.76 9.43
N LEU A 255 -22.20 -9.56 9.20
CA LEU A 255 -21.42 -8.47 9.77
C LEU A 255 -20.61 -7.78 8.67
N ASP A 256 -20.89 -6.50 8.46
CA ASP A 256 -20.09 -5.63 7.61
C ASP A 256 -19.33 -4.63 8.50
N VAL A 257 -17.99 -4.64 8.38
CA VAL A 257 -17.08 -3.71 9.05
C VAL A 257 -16.04 -3.16 8.05
N HIS A 258 -16.38 -3.11 6.75
CA HIS A 258 -15.43 -2.70 5.73
C HIS A 258 -14.99 -1.24 5.84
N SER A 259 -13.85 -0.89 5.23
CA SER A 259 -13.35 0.49 5.16
C SER A 259 -13.23 1.15 6.54
N ASN A 260 -12.59 0.45 7.47
CA ASN A 260 -12.32 0.87 8.85
C ASN A 260 -10.80 0.82 9.12
N GLN A 261 -10.37 0.91 10.39
CA GLN A 261 -8.96 0.89 10.78
C GLN A 261 -8.62 -0.31 11.68
N LEU A 262 -9.38 -1.41 11.59
CA LEU A 262 -9.24 -2.57 12.47
C LEU A 262 -7.87 -3.23 12.31
N ILE A 263 -7.10 -3.28 13.40
CA ILE A 263 -5.76 -3.91 13.43
C ILE A 263 -5.86 -5.40 13.80
N ASN A 264 -6.80 -5.75 14.68
CA ASN A 264 -7.09 -7.12 15.12
C ASN A 264 -8.57 -7.29 15.44
N LEU A 265 -9.07 -8.53 15.36
CA LEU A 265 -10.38 -8.93 15.89
C LEU A 265 -10.26 -9.44 17.34
N PRO A 266 -11.27 -9.26 18.20
CA PRO A 266 -11.23 -9.73 19.57
C PRO A 266 -11.13 -11.25 19.67
N GLY A 267 -10.46 -11.77 20.71
CA GLY A 267 -10.27 -13.22 20.89
C GLY A 267 -11.58 -14.02 20.99
N SER A 268 -12.68 -13.38 21.38
CA SER A 268 -14.03 -13.95 21.45
C SER A 268 -14.81 -13.96 20.13
N PHE A 269 -14.29 -13.37 19.04
CA PHE A 269 -15.02 -13.15 17.78
C PHE A 269 -15.60 -14.43 17.17
N GLY A 270 -14.88 -15.56 17.26
CA GLY A 270 -15.37 -16.86 16.77
C GLY A 270 -16.61 -17.41 17.47
N GLU A 271 -17.13 -16.77 18.53
CA GLU A 271 -18.40 -17.17 19.14
C GLU A 271 -19.65 -16.68 18.40
N LEU A 272 -19.49 -15.96 17.28
CA LEU A 272 -20.56 -15.60 16.34
C LEU A 272 -20.99 -16.82 15.49
N ILE A 273 -21.37 -17.92 16.14
CA ILE A 273 -21.60 -19.26 15.54
C ILE A 273 -22.72 -19.36 14.50
N ASN A 274 -23.42 -18.26 14.22
CA ASN A 274 -24.48 -18.16 13.21
C ASN A 274 -24.08 -17.31 11.99
N LEU A 275 -22.88 -16.73 11.99
CA LEU A 275 -22.39 -15.87 10.91
C LEU A 275 -22.25 -16.65 9.60
N THR A 276 -22.90 -16.16 8.55
CA THR A 276 -22.86 -16.66 7.16
C THR A 276 -22.08 -15.72 6.25
N ASP A 277 -22.14 -14.41 6.51
CA ASP A 277 -21.52 -13.38 5.69
C ASP A 277 -20.66 -12.44 6.56
N LEU A 278 -19.41 -12.23 6.17
CA LEU A 278 -18.46 -11.37 6.89
C LEU A 278 -17.61 -10.55 5.90
N ASP A 279 -17.79 -9.24 5.92
CA ASP A 279 -16.95 -8.30 5.16
C ASP A 279 -16.00 -7.55 6.11
N LEU A 280 -14.70 -7.78 5.91
CA LEU A 280 -13.58 -7.17 6.64
C LEU A 280 -12.67 -6.35 5.71
N ARG A 281 -13.06 -6.12 4.45
CA ARG A 281 -12.16 -5.50 3.45
C ARG A 281 -11.76 -4.08 3.83
N ALA A 282 -10.64 -3.61 3.27
CA ALA A 282 -10.12 -2.26 3.49
C ALA A 282 -9.95 -1.93 4.99
N ASN A 283 -9.18 -2.78 5.68
CA ASN A 283 -8.82 -2.63 7.09
C ASN A 283 -7.29 -2.78 7.26
N ARG A 284 -6.78 -2.99 8.48
CA ARG A 284 -5.35 -3.17 8.78
C ARG A 284 -5.06 -4.52 9.45
N LEU A 285 -5.88 -5.53 9.17
CA LEU A 285 -5.77 -6.85 9.78
C LEU A 285 -4.52 -7.58 9.26
N ARG A 286 -3.81 -8.23 10.18
CA ARG A 286 -2.62 -9.05 9.89
C ARG A 286 -2.79 -10.53 10.21
N SER A 287 -3.82 -10.87 10.98
CA SER A 287 -4.11 -12.24 11.41
C SER A 287 -5.58 -12.37 11.84
N LEU A 288 -6.09 -13.60 11.88
CA LEU A 288 -7.40 -13.93 12.45
C LEU A 288 -7.21 -14.63 13.81
N PRO A 289 -8.10 -14.39 14.80
CA PRO A 289 -7.97 -14.98 16.13
C PRO A 289 -8.16 -16.51 16.08
N ALA A 290 -7.49 -17.24 16.96
CA ALA A 290 -7.59 -18.71 17.01
C ALA A 290 -9.04 -19.24 17.21
N SER A 291 -9.96 -18.43 17.73
CA SER A 291 -11.37 -18.77 17.87
C SER A 291 -12.13 -18.82 16.54
N PHE A 292 -11.63 -18.22 15.46
CA PHE A 292 -12.29 -18.13 14.14
C PHE A 292 -12.63 -19.52 13.56
N VAL A 293 -11.89 -20.56 13.96
CA VAL A 293 -12.18 -21.98 13.72
C VAL A 293 -13.61 -22.42 14.04
N LYS A 294 -14.31 -21.70 14.94
CA LYS A 294 -15.69 -21.98 15.36
C LYS A 294 -16.75 -21.51 14.35
N LEU A 295 -16.42 -20.65 13.40
CA LEU A 295 -17.34 -20.03 12.43
C LEU A 295 -17.73 -21.00 11.29
N THR A 296 -18.07 -22.24 11.64
CA THR A 296 -18.30 -23.37 10.70
C THR A 296 -19.47 -23.19 9.73
N LYS A 297 -20.31 -22.16 9.92
CA LYS A 297 -21.41 -21.78 9.02
C LYS A 297 -21.07 -20.65 8.03
N LEU A 298 -19.88 -20.06 8.13
CA LEU A 298 -19.50 -18.95 7.28
C LEU A 298 -19.46 -19.40 5.82
N GLU A 299 -20.23 -18.73 4.96
CA GLU A 299 -20.34 -19.02 3.53
C GLU A 299 -19.55 -18.00 2.70
N ASN A 300 -19.56 -16.72 3.10
CA ASN A 300 -18.89 -15.64 2.40
C ASN A 300 -17.93 -14.90 3.35
N LEU A 301 -16.66 -14.78 2.96
CA LEU A 301 -15.62 -14.08 3.71
C LEU A 301 -14.80 -13.18 2.78
N ASP A 302 -14.87 -11.86 3.01
CA ASP A 302 -14.01 -10.89 2.35
C ASP A 302 -12.98 -10.33 3.34
N LEU A 303 -11.70 -10.47 2.97
CA LEU A 303 -10.51 -10.02 3.70
C LEU A 303 -9.63 -9.12 2.80
N SER A 304 -10.14 -8.67 1.66
CA SER A 304 -9.33 -7.94 0.67
C SER A 304 -8.84 -6.58 1.18
N SER A 305 -7.78 -6.03 0.59
CA SER A 305 -7.20 -4.73 0.99
C SER A 305 -6.86 -4.68 2.50
N ASN A 306 -6.07 -5.63 2.98
CA ASN A 306 -5.60 -5.74 4.37
C ASN A 306 -4.06 -5.92 4.41
N GLN A 307 -3.50 -6.36 5.54
CA GLN A 307 -2.07 -6.56 5.75
C GLN A 307 -1.73 -8.02 6.09
N PHE A 308 -2.43 -8.99 5.48
CA PHE A 308 -2.13 -10.40 5.67
C PHE A 308 -0.88 -10.80 4.88
N THR A 309 0.20 -11.20 5.57
CA THR A 309 1.39 -11.82 4.97
C THR A 309 1.26 -13.34 4.84
N GLN A 310 0.40 -13.95 5.67
CA GLN A 310 0.01 -15.35 5.61
C GLN A 310 -1.47 -15.50 5.97
N LEU A 311 -2.16 -16.41 5.29
CA LEU A 311 -3.53 -16.80 5.62
C LEU A 311 -3.49 -17.92 6.70
N PRO A 312 -4.13 -17.76 7.87
CA PRO A 312 -3.96 -18.72 8.96
C PRO A 312 -4.68 -20.05 8.69
N GLU A 313 -4.10 -21.16 9.18
CA GLU A 313 -4.63 -22.52 8.99
C GLU A 313 -6.10 -22.68 9.39
N THR A 314 -6.60 -21.85 10.32
CA THR A 314 -7.98 -21.83 10.81
C THR A 314 -9.01 -21.58 9.70
N VAL A 315 -8.65 -20.88 8.62
CA VAL A 315 -9.54 -20.69 7.45
C VAL A 315 -9.88 -22.03 6.81
N GLY A 316 -8.95 -22.98 6.79
CA GLY A 316 -9.18 -24.35 6.30
C GLY A 316 -10.23 -25.15 7.10
N SER A 317 -10.65 -24.68 8.28
CA SER A 317 -11.72 -25.31 9.06
C SER A 317 -13.13 -24.83 8.69
N LEU A 318 -13.24 -23.81 7.83
CA LEU A 318 -14.51 -23.20 7.41
C LEU A 318 -15.14 -24.03 6.28
N THR A 319 -15.59 -25.25 6.64
CA THR A 319 -16.08 -26.25 5.67
C THR A 319 -17.31 -25.82 4.85
N SER A 320 -18.09 -24.84 5.33
CA SER A 320 -19.24 -24.26 4.61
C SER A 320 -18.88 -23.10 3.67
N LEU A 321 -17.62 -22.66 3.64
CA LEU A 321 -17.19 -21.47 2.91
C LEU A 321 -17.30 -21.69 1.39
N LYS A 322 -17.96 -20.75 0.71
CA LYS A 322 -18.26 -20.74 -0.73
C LYS A 322 -17.47 -19.66 -1.46
N ILE A 323 -17.35 -18.48 -0.86
CA ILE A 323 -16.60 -17.36 -1.41
C ILE A 323 -15.52 -16.95 -0.40
N LEU A 324 -14.26 -16.95 -0.84
CA LEU A 324 -13.14 -16.38 -0.11
C LEU A 324 -12.45 -15.35 -1.00
N ASN A 325 -12.53 -14.08 -0.59
CA ASN A 325 -11.77 -12.99 -1.19
C ASN A 325 -10.64 -12.58 -0.24
N VAL A 326 -9.40 -12.63 -0.71
CA VAL A 326 -8.19 -12.14 -0.02
C VAL A 326 -7.32 -11.25 -0.94
N ASP A 327 -7.94 -10.62 -1.94
CA ASP A 327 -7.29 -9.75 -2.93
C ASP A 327 -6.56 -8.57 -2.28
N THR A 328 -5.51 -8.03 -2.90
CA THR A 328 -4.77 -6.84 -2.42
C THR A 328 -4.27 -7.03 -0.98
N ASN A 329 -3.39 -8.01 -0.80
CA ASN A 329 -2.74 -8.34 0.47
C ASN A 329 -1.24 -8.64 0.24
N GLU A 330 -0.52 -9.02 1.30
CA GLU A 330 0.91 -9.30 1.25
C GLU A 330 1.21 -10.83 1.26
N LEU A 331 0.25 -11.67 0.86
CA LEU A 331 0.35 -13.13 1.03
C LEU A 331 1.51 -13.73 0.23
N GLU A 332 2.46 -14.38 0.91
CA GLU A 332 3.53 -15.14 0.26
C GLU A 332 3.15 -16.60 -0.05
N GLU A 333 2.25 -17.18 0.75
CA GLU A 333 1.76 -18.55 0.62
C GLU A 333 0.29 -18.72 1.04
N VAL A 334 -0.38 -19.73 0.46
CA VAL A 334 -1.70 -20.21 0.87
C VAL A 334 -1.53 -21.51 1.67
N PRO A 335 -2.11 -21.64 2.89
CA PRO A 335 -1.92 -22.82 3.72
C PRO A 335 -2.51 -24.08 3.06
N TYR A 336 -1.83 -25.22 3.20
CA TYR A 336 -2.32 -26.51 2.70
C TYR A 336 -3.68 -26.94 3.27
N THR A 337 -4.12 -26.34 4.39
CA THR A 337 -5.45 -26.57 4.97
C THR A 337 -6.59 -26.00 4.13
N ILE A 338 -6.32 -25.11 3.15
CA ILE A 338 -7.35 -24.57 2.24
C ILE A 338 -8.14 -25.67 1.54
N GLY A 339 -7.48 -26.78 1.17
CA GLY A 339 -8.09 -27.96 0.54
C GLY A 339 -9.05 -28.77 1.43
N SER A 340 -9.38 -28.27 2.62
CA SER A 340 -10.47 -28.76 3.47
C SER A 340 -11.77 -27.95 3.30
N CYS A 341 -11.73 -26.78 2.67
CA CYS A 341 -12.89 -25.94 2.34
C CYS A 341 -13.66 -26.51 1.13
N THR A 342 -14.13 -27.76 1.24
CA THR A 342 -14.74 -28.52 0.13
C THR A 342 -15.98 -27.89 -0.50
N SER A 343 -16.61 -26.91 0.16
CA SER A 343 -17.74 -26.13 -0.38
C SER A 343 -17.32 -24.91 -1.23
N LEU A 344 -16.01 -24.62 -1.36
CA LEU A 344 -15.53 -23.37 -1.96
C LEU A 344 -15.81 -23.36 -3.47
N VAL A 345 -16.48 -22.31 -3.93
CA VAL A 345 -16.92 -22.07 -5.32
C VAL A 345 -16.07 -20.97 -5.95
N GLU A 346 -15.67 -19.97 -5.18
CA GLU A 346 -14.89 -18.83 -5.65
C GLU A 346 -13.75 -18.52 -4.67
N LEU A 347 -12.53 -18.48 -5.21
CA LEU A 347 -11.32 -18.09 -4.49
C LEU A 347 -10.60 -16.99 -5.26
N ARG A 348 -10.46 -15.82 -4.64
CA ARG A 348 -9.70 -14.70 -5.20
C ARG A 348 -8.49 -14.39 -4.33
N LEU A 349 -7.34 -14.28 -4.99
CA LEU A 349 -6.00 -14.11 -4.43
C LEU A 349 -5.22 -13.05 -5.24
N ASP A 350 -5.93 -12.15 -5.94
CA ASP A 350 -5.35 -11.16 -6.85
C ASP A 350 -4.50 -10.14 -6.08
N PHE A 351 -3.50 -9.52 -6.72
CA PHE A 351 -2.62 -8.52 -6.11
C PHE A 351 -2.01 -8.99 -4.77
N ASN A 352 -1.26 -10.08 -4.82
CA ASN A 352 -0.56 -10.68 -3.69
C ASN A 352 0.90 -11.01 -4.05
N GLN A 353 1.63 -11.70 -3.18
CA GLN A 353 3.05 -12.03 -3.37
C GLN A 353 3.29 -13.56 -3.50
N LEU A 354 2.25 -14.30 -3.90
CA LEU A 354 2.27 -15.77 -3.90
C LEU A 354 3.32 -16.32 -4.84
N ARG A 355 4.19 -17.19 -4.32
CA ARG A 355 5.27 -17.82 -5.11
C ARG A 355 4.85 -19.15 -5.76
N ALA A 356 3.85 -19.82 -5.17
CA ALA A 356 3.27 -21.08 -5.62
C ALA A 356 1.91 -21.30 -4.94
N LEU A 357 1.08 -22.20 -5.50
CA LEU A 357 -0.10 -22.73 -4.83
C LEU A 357 0.14 -24.14 -4.26
N PRO A 358 -0.48 -24.51 -3.12
CA PRO A 358 -0.37 -25.85 -2.58
C PRO A 358 -1.10 -26.88 -3.45
N GLU A 359 -0.54 -28.08 -3.57
CA GLU A 359 -1.21 -29.27 -4.17
C GLU A 359 -2.48 -29.72 -3.40
N ALA A 360 -2.84 -29.01 -2.33
CA ALA A 360 -4.13 -29.14 -1.67
C ALA A 360 -5.27 -28.44 -2.44
N ILE A 361 -4.97 -27.52 -3.37
CA ILE A 361 -5.99 -26.79 -4.15
C ILE A 361 -6.86 -27.74 -4.98
N GLY A 362 -6.26 -28.80 -5.57
CA GLY A 362 -6.96 -29.85 -6.33
C GLY A 362 -7.77 -30.84 -5.48
N LYS A 363 -8.27 -30.40 -4.32
CA LYS A 363 -9.33 -31.04 -3.51
C LYS A 363 -10.61 -30.18 -3.45
N LEU A 364 -10.59 -28.97 -4.02
CA LEU A 364 -11.71 -28.06 -4.03
C LEU A 364 -12.67 -28.44 -5.16
N ASP A 365 -13.35 -29.58 -5.01
CA ASP A 365 -14.19 -30.19 -6.05
C ASP A 365 -15.31 -29.24 -6.53
N CYS A 366 -15.75 -28.29 -5.70
CA CYS A 366 -16.79 -27.30 -6.02
C CYS A 366 -16.27 -26.01 -6.69
N LEU A 367 -14.96 -25.83 -6.84
CA LEU A 367 -14.37 -24.55 -7.27
C LEU A 367 -14.72 -24.25 -8.74
N GLU A 368 -15.41 -23.14 -8.98
CA GLU A 368 -15.79 -22.64 -10.30
C GLU A 368 -14.91 -21.47 -10.77
N ILE A 369 -14.42 -20.65 -9.84
CA ILE A 369 -13.61 -19.44 -10.12
C ILE A 369 -12.34 -19.46 -9.27
N LEU A 370 -11.19 -19.26 -9.92
CA LEU A 370 -9.89 -19.08 -9.27
C LEU A 370 -9.14 -17.89 -9.91
N ALA A 371 -9.02 -16.80 -9.15
CA ALA A 371 -8.32 -15.59 -9.57
C ALA A 371 -6.99 -15.45 -8.81
N LEU A 372 -5.90 -15.30 -9.56
CA LEU A 372 -4.51 -15.23 -9.08
C LEU A 372 -3.71 -14.12 -9.80
N HIS A 373 -4.40 -13.15 -10.38
CA HIS A 373 -3.82 -12.05 -11.15
C HIS A 373 -2.81 -11.25 -10.30
N TYR A 374 -1.72 -10.80 -10.92
CA TYR A 374 -0.71 -9.96 -10.27
C TYR A 374 -0.08 -10.61 -9.01
N ASN A 375 0.64 -11.71 -9.23
CA ASN A 375 1.33 -12.51 -8.22
C ASN A 375 2.74 -12.91 -8.71
N ARG A 376 3.44 -13.83 -8.03
CA ARG A 376 4.79 -14.31 -8.38
C ARG A 376 4.84 -15.82 -8.61
N ILE A 377 3.75 -16.40 -9.11
CA ILE A 377 3.60 -17.85 -9.24
C ILE A 377 4.42 -18.36 -10.43
N ARG A 378 5.36 -19.28 -10.18
CA ARG A 378 6.22 -19.87 -11.23
C ARG A 378 5.71 -21.14 -11.88
N GLY A 379 4.79 -21.83 -11.21
CA GLY A 379 4.20 -23.06 -11.72
C GLY A 379 2.91 -23.40 -10.97
N LEU A 380 1.95 -23.95 -11.72
CA LEU A 380 0.66 -24.36 -11.18
C LEU A 380 0.70 -25.81 -10.67
N PRO A 381 0.01 -26.15 -9.56
CA PRO A 381 0.02 -27.48 -8.97
C PRO A 381 -0.52 -28.55 -9.93
N THR A 382 0.12 -29.73 -9.91
CA THR A 382 -0.21 -30.85 -10.80
C THR A 382 -1.59 -31.44 -10.54
N THR A 383 -2.16 -31.20 -9.36
CA THR A 383 -3.53 -31.58 -8.97
C THR A 383 -4.64 -30.69 -9.55
N MET A 384 -4.34 -29.58 -10.24
CA MET A 384 -5.40 -28.74 -10.84
C MET A 384 -6.30 -29.50 -11.84
N GLY A 385 -5.80 -30.59 -12.44
CA GLY A 385 -6.61 -31.48 -13.28
C GLY A 385 -7.76 -32.20 -12.57
N HIS A 386 -7.85 -32.13 -11.23
CA HIS A 386 -9.00 -32.63 -10.47
C HIS A 386 -10.12 -31.60 -10.28
N LEU A 387 -9.88 -30.31 -10.60
CA LEU A 387 -10.83 -29.21 -10.43
C LEU A 387 -11.95 -29.27 -11.49
N SER A 388 -12.77 -30.31 -11.41
CA SER A 388 -13.72 -30.69 -12.46
C SER A 388 -14.84 -29.67 -12.70
N ASN A 389 -15.11 -28.76 -11.75
CA ASN A 389 -16.09 -27.68 -11.90
C ASN A 389 -15.49 -26.32 -12.30
N LEU A 390 -14.16 -26.20 -12.40
CA LEU A 390 -13.48 -24.93 -12.67
C LEU A 390 -13.89 -24.41 -14.06
N ARG A 391 -14.31 -23.15 -14.11
CA ARG A 391 -14.75 -22.45 -15.33
C ARG A 391 -13.79 -21.33 -15.68
N ASP A 392 -13.45 -20.50 -14.70
CA ASP A 392 -12.71 -19.28 -14.93
C ASP A 392 -11.43 -19.32 -14.11
N LEU A 393 -10.28 -19.32 -14.81
CA LEU A 393 -8.94 -19.30 -14.23
C LEU A 393 -8.17 -18.10 -14.77
N ASP A 394 -7.80 -17.18 -13.88
CA ASP A 394 -6.89 -16.08 -14.18
C ASP A 394 -5.57 -16.27 -13.43
N VAL A 395 -4.47 -16.35 -14.17
CA VAL A 395 -3.09 -16.42 -13.68
C VAL A 395 -2.21 -15.42 -14.45
N SER A 396 -2.80 -14.33 -14.93
CA SER A 396 -2.07 -13.28 -15.63
C SER A 396 -1.17 -12.46 -14.71
N PHE A 397 -0.17 -11.77 -15.26
CA PHE A 397 0.81 -10.98 -14.51
C PHE A 397 1.48 -11.81 -13.38
N ASN A 398 2.16 -12.89 -13.79
CA ASN A 398 2.83 -13.84 -12.89
C ASN A 398 4.22 -14.23 -13.47
N GLU A 399 4.91 -15.16 -12.82
CA GLU A 399 6.25 -15.64 -13.21
C GLU A 399 6.22 -17.05 -13.88
N LEU A 400 5.12 -17.45 -14.55
CA LEU A 400 4.90 -18.84 -14.97
C LEU A 400 5.91 -19.35 -16.00
N GLU A 401 6.78 -20.27 -15.58
CA GLU A 401 7.70 -21.00 -16.48
C GLU A 401 6.93 -21.98 -17.39
N SER A 402 5.86 -22.58 -16.89
CA SER A 402 5.02 -23.52 -17.66
C SER A 402 3.65 -23.77 -17.04
N ILE A 403 2.69 -24.13 -17.90
CA ILE A 403 1.37 -24.63 -17.52
C ILE A 403 1.41 -26.17 -17.51
N PRO A 404 0.96 -26.86 -16.44
CA PRO A 404 0.99 -28.32 -16.37
C PRO A 404 0.00 -28.95 -17.37
N GLU A 405 0.42 -30.02 -18.05
CA GLU A 405 -0.45 -30.82 -18.94
C GLU A 405 -1.72 -31.31 -18.23
N ASN A 406 -1.66 -31.51 -16.90
CA ASN A 406 -2.80 -31.93 -16.09
C ASN A 406 -3.94 -30.90 -16.05
N LEU A 407 -3.70 -29.60 -16.28
CA LEU A 407 -4.77 -28.61 -16.36
C LEU A 407 -5.76 -28.93 -17.49
N CYS A 408 -5.31 -29.67 -18.51
CA CYS A 408 -6.13 -30.12 -19.64
C CYS A 408 -7.14 -31.25 -19.28
N PHE A 409 -7.27 -31.60 -18.00
CA PHE A 409 -8.34 -32.46 -17.47
C PHE A 409 -9.47 -31.67 -16.78
N ALA A 410 -9.33 -30.34 -16.63
CA ALA A 410 -10.41 -29.47 -16.16
C ALA A 410 -11.42 -29.21 -17.29
N GLU A 411 -12.17 -30.25 -17.70
CA GLU A 411 -13.04 -30.25 -18.90
C GLU A 411 -14.10 -29.13 -18.93
N ASN A 412 -14.44 -28.55 -17.77
CA ASN A 412 -15.41 -27.44 -17.66
C ASN A 412 -14.82 -26.03 -17.82
N LEU A 413 -13.50 -25.88 -18.03
CA LEU A 413 -12.85 -24.58 -18.16
C LEU A 413 -13.36 -23.82 -19.40
N LYS A 414 -13.84 -22.59 -19.17
CA LYS A 414 -14.40 -21.66 -20.16
C LYS A 414 -13.49 -20.46 -20.41
N LYS A 415 -12.86 -19.93 -19.36
CA LYS A 415 -11.92 -18.81 -19.44
C LYS A 415 -10.57 -19.24 -18.89
N LEU A 416 -9.52 -18.99 -19.67
CA LEU A 416 -8.14 -19.15 -19.25
C LEU A 416 -7.35 -17.90 -19.63
N ASN A 417 -7.01 -17.08 -18.64
CA ASN A 417 -6.11 -15.95 -18.83
C ASN A 417 -4.73 -16.31 -18.27
N VAL A 418 -3.72 -16.36 -19.15
CA VAL A 418 -2.32 -16.61 -18.79
C VAL A 418 -1.39 -15.48 -19.27
N ALA A 419 -1.96 -14.36 -19.72
CA ALA A 419 -1.21 -13.26 -20.32
C ALA A 419 -0.22 -12.59 -19.36
N ASN A 420 0.76 -11.87 -19.90
CA ASN A 420 1.76 -11.12 -19.14
C ASN A 420 2.59 -12.02 -18.18
N ASN A 421 2.84 -13.28 -18.55
CA ASN A 421 3.80 -14.16 -17.86
C ASN A 421 5.20 -14.02 -18.50
N PHE A 422 5.78 -12.83 -18.31
CA PHE A 422 6.94 -12.32 -19.02
C PHE A 422 8.14 -13.27 -19.09
N ALA A 423 8.86 -13.21 -20.22
CA ALA A 423 10.12 -13.91 -20.53
C ALA A 423 10.11 -15.45 -20.56
N ASP A 424 9.37 -16.14 -19.70
CA ASP A 424 9.54 -17.58 -19.49
C ASP A 424 8.40 -18.49 -19.96
N LEU A 425 7.16 -18.01 -20.11
CA LEU A 425 6.08 -18.83 -20.68
C LEU A 425 6.24 -19.01 -22.20
N ARG A 426 6.83 -20.15 -22.60
CA ARG A 426 7.24 -20.42 -24.01
C ARG A 426 6.30 -21.33 -24.79
N SER A 427 5.38 -22.04 -24.14
CA SER A 427 4.46 -22.98 -24.81
C SER A 427 3.24 -23.33 -23.97
N LEU A 428 2.07 -23.39 -24.61
CA LEU A 428 0.87 -24.01 -24.06
C LEU A 428 1.00 -25.54 -23.96
N PRO A 429 0.25 -26.21 -23.07
CA PRO A 429 0.19 -27.66 -22.96
C PRO A 429 -0.15 -28.36 -24.28
N ARG A 430 0.48 -29.50 -24.56
CA ARG A 430 0.24 -30.27 -25.81
C ARG A 430 -1.20 -30.74 -25.91
N ASN A 431 -1.88 -30.94 -24.79
CA ASN A 431 -3.26 -31.41 -24.73
C ASN A 431 -4.29 -30.29 -24.48
N ILE A 432 -3.94 -29.00 -24.65
CA ILE A 432 -4.86 -27.87 -24.41
C ILE A 432 -6.21 -28.02 -25.15
N GLY A 433 -6.22 -28.67 -26.31
CA GLY A 433 -7.43 -29.00 -27.07
C GLY A 433 -8.45 -29.91 -26.38
N ASN A 434 -8.12 -30.54 -25.25
CA ASN A 434 -9.07 -31.27 -24.42
C ASN A 434 -10.10 -30.35 -23.73
N LEU A 435 -9.79 -29.06 -23.60
CA LEU A 435 -10.70 -28.06 -23.03
C LEU A 435 -11.80 -27.69 -24.03
N GLU A 436 -12.66 -28.66 -24.39
CA GLU A 436 -13.71 -28.48 -25.40
C GLU A 436 -14.77 -27.43 -25.01
N LEU A 437 -14.80 -27.00 -23.74
CA LEU A 437 -15.68 -25.95 -23.23
C LEU A 437 -15.04 -24.55 -23.20
N LEU A 438 -13.77 -24.40 -23.59
CA LEU A 438 -13.05 -23.12 -23.58
C LEU A 438 -13.67 -22.13 -24.58
N GLU A 439 -14.16 -21.01 -24.07
CA GLU A 439 -14.79 -19.93 -24.83
C GLU A 439 -13.87 -18.71 -24.98
N GLU A 440 -12.97 -18.49 -24.02
CA GLU A 440 -12.02 -17.37 -23.96
C GLU A 440 -10.62 -17.84 -23.53
N LEU A 441 -9.59 -17.43 -24.28
CA LEU A 441 -8.18 -17.71 -23.98
C LEU A 441 -7.34 -16.45 -24.25
N ASP A 442 -6.56 -16.02 -23.27
CA ASP A 442 -5.59 -14.93 -23.43
C ASP A 442 -4.17 -15.41 -23.14
N ILE A 443 -3.26 -15.14 -24.10
CA ILE A 443 -1.82 -15.47 -24.07
C ILE A 443 -0.95 -14.26 -24.48
N SER A 444 -1.47 -13.05 -24.29
CA SER A 444 -0.83 -11.79 -24.68
C SER A 444 0.43 -11.50 -23.85
N ASP A 445 1.42 -10.81 -24.41
CA ASP A 445 2.73 -10.48 -23.82
C ASP A 445 3.64 -11.68 -23.39
N ASP A 446 3.19 -12.92 -23.62
CA ASP A 446 3.98 -14.14 -23.36
C ASP A 446 5.08 -14.38 -24.41
N GLN A 447 5.90 -15.43 -24.23
CA GLN A 447 6.95 -15.84 -25.19
C GLN A 447 6.55 -17.05 -26.06
N ILE A 448 5.25 -17.31 -26.20
CA ILE A 448 4.71 -18.41 -27.01
C ILE A 448 4.92 -18.13 -28.51
N ARG A 449 5.51 -19.10 -29.23
CA ARG A 449 5.76 -18.98 -30.69
C ARG A 449 4.85 -19.85 -31.55
N VAL A 450 4.42 -21.00 -31.03
CA VAL A 450 3.75 -22.06 -31.78
C VAL A 450 2.63 -22.66 -30.94
N LEU A 451 1.39 -22.63 -31.45
CA LEU A 451 0.27 -23.33 -30.83
C LEU A 451 0.39 -24.86 -31.05
N PRO A 452 -0.01 -25.70 -30.06
CA PRO A 452 0.06 -27.15 -30.16
C PRO A 452 -0.95 -27.72 -31.16
N ASP A 453 -0.66 -28.90 -31.72
CA ASP A 453 -1.52 -29.59 -32.70
C ASP A 453 -2.96 -29.85 -32.20
N SER A 454 -3.17 -29.92 -30.89
CA SER A 454 -4.49 -30.13 -30.27
C SER A 454 -5.38 -28.88 -30.31
N PHE A 455 -4.83 -27.67 -30.49
CA PHE A 455 -5.58 -26.40 -30.50
C PHE A 455 -6.73 -26.40 -31.54
N ARG A 456 -6.61 -27.21 -32.60
CA ARG A 456 -7.66 -27.48 -33.59
C ARG A 456 -8.98 -28.05 -33.02
N LEU A 457 -8.99 -28.52 -31.77
CA LEU A 457 -10.14 -29.14 -31.10
C LEU A 457 -10.97 -28.13 -30.30
N LEU A 458 -10.47 -26.90 -30.06
CA LEU A 458 -11.11 -25.83 -29.29
C LEU A 458 -12.30 -25.21 -30.06
N SER A 459 -13.31 -26.02 -30.35
CA SER A 459 -14.42 -25.67 -31.24
C SER A 459 -15.30 -24.53 -30.74
N LYS A 460 -15.35 -24.32 -29.41
CA LYS A 460 -16.15 -23.28 -28.76
C LYS A 460 -15.42 -21.96 -28.54
N LEU A 461 -14.12 -21.89 -28.85
CA LEU A 461 -13.30 -20.70 -28.60
C LEU A 461 -13.82 -19.51 -29.41
N ARG A 462 -14.18 -18.42 -28.70
CA ARG A 462 -14.80 -17.20 -29.24
C ARG A 462 -13.80 -16.04 -29.19
N VAL A 463 -13.18 -15.86 -28.02
CA VAL A 463 -12.12 -14.88 -27.78
C VAL A 463 -10.78 -15.61 -27.77
N PHE A 464 -9.82 -15.08 -28.51
CA PHE A 464 -8.43 -15.52 -28.48
C PHE A 464 -7.55 -14.29 -28.62
N CYS A 465 -6.89 -13.93 -27.53
CA CYS A 465 -5.96 -12.82 -27.46
C CYS A 465 -4.53 -13.36 -27.40
N ALA A 466 -3.64 -12.75 -28.19
CA ALA A 466 -2.22 -13.11 -28.29
C ALA A 466 -1.46 -11.88 -28.81
N ASP A 467 -1.77 -10.73 -28.22
CA ASP A 467 -1.22 -9.44 -28.61
C ASP A 467 0.18 -9.26 -28.02
N GLU A 468 1.06 -8.64 -28.81
CA GLU A 468 2.53 -8.60 -28.69
C GLU A 468 3.30 -9.94 -28.54
N THR A 469 2.63 -11.06 -28.26
CA THR A 469 3.19 -12.42 -28.28
C THR A 469 3.97 -12.70 -29.58
N PRO A 470 5.15 -13.35 -29.56
CA PRO A 470 6.02 -13.56 -30.73
C PRO A 470 5.55 -14.74 -31.61
N MET A 471 4.27 -14.73 -31.99
CA MET A 471 3.61 -15.81 -32.71
C MET A 471 4.15 -16.04 -34.14
N GLU A 472 4.77 -17.20 -34.34
CA GLU A 472 5.20 -17.73 -35.64
C GLU A 472 4.11 -18.61 -36.28
N ILE A 473 3.41 -19.42 -35.47
CA ILE A 473 2.36 -20.35 -35.91
C ILE A 473 1.18 -20.31 -34.91
N PRO A 474 0.00 -19.78 -35.31
CA PRO A 474 -0.33 -19.18 -36.60
C PRO A 474 0.40 -17.84 -36.85
N PRO A 475 0.52 -17.39 -38.12
CA PRO A 475 0.98 -16.04 -38.43
C PRO A 475 0.04 -14.98 -37.87
N ARG A 476 0.58 -13.83 -37.43
CA ARG A 476 -0.19 -12.71 -36.82
C ARG A 476 -1.44 -12.29 -37.63
N GLN A 477 -1.42 -12.35 -38.97
CA GLN A 477 -2.58 -12.03 -39.81
C GLN A 477 -3.77 -12.99 -39.64
N VAL A 478 -3.56 -14.20 -39.13
CA VAL A 478 -4.62 -15.16 -38.80
C VAL A 478 -5.14 -14.92 -37.39
N THR A 479 -4.26 -14.57 -36.44
CA THR A 479 -4.63 -14.16 -35.07
C THR A 479 -5.61 -13.00 -35.08
N ILE A 480 -5.32 -11.95 -35.87
CA ILE A 480 -6.16 -10.75 -36.03
C ILE A 480 -7.57 -11.07 -36.62
N LEU A 481 -7.76 -12.24 -37.25
CA LEU A 481 -9.06 -12.69 -37.75
C LEU A 481 -9.88 -13.45 -36.67
N GLY A 482 -9.38 -13.55 -35.44
CA GLY A 482 -10.07 -14.10 -34.27
C GLY A 482 -9.98 -15.63 -34.11
N ALA A 483 -10.41 -16.10 -32.94
CA ALA A 483 -10.27 -17.49 -32.47
C ALA A 483 -10.63 -18.56 -33.52
N GLN A 484 -11.80 -18.43 -34.16
CA GLN A 484 -12.30 -19.41 -35.13
C GLN A 484 -11.45 -19.47 -36.41
N ALA A 485 -10.76 -18.38 -36.80
CA ALA A 485 -9.81 -18.40 -37.90
C ALA A 485 -8.53 -19.16 -37.51
N VAL A 486 -8.04 -18.97 -36.28
CA VAL A 486 -6.88 -19.68 -35.72
C VAL A 486 -7.15 -21.18 -35.59
N VAL A 487 -8.27 -21.59 -34.96
CA VAL A 487 -8.64 -23.01 -34.80
C VAL A 487 -8.75 -23.71 -36.17
N LYS A 488 -9.37 -23.05 -37.16
CA LYS A 488 -9.46 -23.56 -38.53
C LYS A 488 -8.09 -23.65 -39.23
N PHE A 489 -7.22 -22.65 -39.06
CA PHE A 489 -5.86 -22.68 -39.62
C PHE A 489 -5.05 -23.85 -39.04
N MET A 490 -5.13 -24.08 -37.72
CA MET A 490 -4.47 -25.21 -37.06
C MET A 490 -5.02 -26.55 -37.56
N ALA A 491 -6.34 -26.69 -37.73
CA ALA A 491 -6.95 -27.87 -38.32
C ALA A 491 -6.40 -28.15 -39.74
N ASP A 492 -6.39 -27.13 -40.61
CA ASP A 492 -5.85 -27.23 -41.97
C ASP A 492 -4.35 -27.54 -42.01
N LEU A 493 -3.56 -26.98 -41.11
CA LEU A 493 -2.11 -27.19 -41.01
C LEU A 493 -1.81 -28.65 -40.64
N VAL A 494 -2.43 -29.18 -39.59
CA VAL A 494 -2.23 -30.57 -39.16
C VAL A 494 -2.76 -31.54 -40.22
N ASN A 495 -3.93 -31.27 -40.82
CA ASN A 495 -4.48 -32.08 -41.93
C ASN A 495 -3.52 -32.15 -43.14
N LYS A 496 -2.87 -31.04 -43.52
CA LYS A 496 -1.83 -31.02 -44.57
C LYS A 496 -0.59 -31.83 -44.17
N ARG A 497 -0.14 -31.74 -42.92
CA ARG A 497 0.99 -32.50 -42.38
C ARG A 497 0.72 -34.01 -42.37
N ASP A 498 -0.48 -34.41 -41.96
CA ASP A 498 -0.90 -35.81 -41.92
C ASP A 498 -1.12 -36.37 -43.32
N ALA A 499 -1.72 -35.60 -44.24
CA ALA A 499 -1.84 -35.99 -45.65
C ALA A 499 -0.47 -36.19 -46.32
N ASN A 500 0.49 -35.29 -46.08
CA ASN A 500 1.87 -35.45 -46.57
C ASN A 500 2.58 -36.66 -45.94
N THR A 501 2.31 -36.96 -44.67
CA THR A 501 2.83 -38.14 -43.97
C THR A 501 2.21 -39.45 -44.50
N GLN A 502 0.94 -39.43 -44.90
CA GLN A 502 0.30 -40.57 -45.58
C GLN A 502 0.82 -40.72 -47.02
N LEU A 503 1.09 -39.62 -47.73
CA LEU A 503 1.69 -39.64 -49.07
C LEU A 503 3.12 -40.16 -49.05
N SER A 504 3.94 -39.81 -48.05
CA SER A 504 5.30 -40.35 -47.92
C SER A 504 5.29 -41.83 -47.55
N LYS A 505 4.40 -42.27 -46.64
CA LYS A 505 4.17 -43.69 -46.32
C LYS A 505 3.66 -44.49 -47.54
N LYS A 506 2.77 -43.93 -48.37
CA LYS A 506 2.33 -44.53 -49.64
C LYS A 506 3.46 -44.59 -50.68
N LYS A 507 4.26 -43.53 -50.85
CA LYS A 507 5.46 -43.55 -51.72
C LYS A 507 6.46 -44.61 -51.29
N LYS A 508 6.72 -44.78 -49.98
CA LYS A 508 7.58 -45.87 -49.46
C LYS A 508 7.00 -47.27 -49.73
N LYS A 509 5.68 -47.46 -49.76
CA LYS A 509 5.08 -48.73 -50.22
C LYS A 509 5.19 -48.93 -51.74
N GLY A 510 5.14 -47.87 -52.54
CA GLY A 510 5.32 -47.93 -54.00
C GLY A 510 6.75 -48.17 -54.49
N PHE A 511 7.77 -48.02 -53.63
CA PHE A 511 9.18 -48.13 -54.04
C PHE A 511 9.68 -49.58 -54.19
N TRP A 512 9.06 -50.54 -53.49
CA TRP A 512 9.45 -51.96 -53.43
C TRP A 512 9.33 -52.76 -54.75
N HIS A 513 9.05 -52.10 -55.87
CA HIS A 513 9.00 -52.70 -57.22
C HIS A 513 9.89 -51.98 -58.24
N ARG A 514 10.83 -51.12 -57.82
CA ARG A 514 11.80 -50.52 -58.77
C ARG A 514 13.25 -50.34 -58.29
N GLU A 515 13.68 -51.10 -57.29
CA GLU A 515 15.10 -51.23 -56.92
C GLU A 515 15.64 -52.67 -57.10
N GLN A 516 15.76 -53.07 -58.37
CA GLN A 516 16.71 -54.12 -58.79
C GLN A 516 17.78 -53.51 -59.70
N LEU A 517 18.57 -52.54 -59.19
CA LEU A 517 19.78 -52.03 -59.89
C LEU A 517 20.75 -51.18 -59.05
N SER A 518 20.38 -50.74 -57.83
CA SER A 518 21.22 -49.89 -56.95
C SER A 518 22.15 -50.67 -56.00
N HIS A 519 21.92 -51.98 -55.81
CA HIS A 519 22.33 -52.73 -54.61
C HIS A 519 23.82 -53.14 -54.50
N VAL A 520 24.75 -52.44 -55.19
CA VAL A 520 26.13 -52.88 -55.43
C VAL A 520 27.20 -51.98 -54.79
N VAL A 521 26.91 -50.71 -54.44
CA VAL A 521 27.96 -49.73 -54.04
C VAL A 521 28.06 -49.52 -52.52
N ASP A 522 26.96 -49.27 -51.81
CA ASP A 522 27.03 -48.75 -50.43
C ASP A 522 27.49 -49.75 -49.35
N LYS A 523 27.60 -51.05 -49.66
CA LYS A 523 28.17 -52.05 -48.73
C LYS A 523 29.70 -52.02 -48.62
N ALA A 524 30.38 -51.11 -49.31
CA ALA A 524 31.83 -50.99 -49.28
C ALA A 524 32.40 -50.17 -48.11
N LEU A 525 31.64 -49.23 -47.52
CA LEU A 525 32.18 -48.30 -46.50
C LEU A 525 32.04 -48.78 -45.06
N GLU A 526 30.93 -49.43 -44.68
CA GLU A 526 30.70 -49.85 -43.27
C GLU A 526 31.75 -50.86 -42.75
N VAL A 527 32.39 -51.62 -43.64
CA VAL A 527 33.39 -52.64 -43.30
C VAL A 527 34.75 -52.04 -42.89
N ILE A 528 35.06 -50.79 -43.30
CA ILE A 528 36.38 -50.18 -43.09
C ILE A 528 36.48 -49.50 -41.72
N CYS A 529 35.42 -48.84 -41.25
CA CYS A 529 35.43 -48.18 -39.94
C CYS A 529 35.49 -49.17 -38.77
N PHE A 530 34.97 -50.40 -38.93
CA PHE A 530 34.98 -51.43 -37.88
C PHE A 530 36.37 -52.08 -37.67
N ALA A 531 37.35 -51.82 -38.55
CA ALA A 531 38.65 -52.50 -38.53
C ALA A 531 39.76 -51.73 -37.78
N LEU A 532 39.53 -50.47 -37.38
CA LEU A 532 40.56 -49.61 -36.77
C LEU A 532 40.45 -49.43 -35.25
N MET A 533 39.46 -50.04 -34.59
CA MET A 533 39.17 -49.83 -33.16
C MET A 533 39.62 -50.97 -32.23
N CYS A 534 40.45 -51.91 -32.70
CA CYS A 534 40.74 -53.17 -31.99
C CYS A 534 42.23 -53.53 -31.82
N ILE A 535 43.17 -52.57 -31.90
CA ILE A 535 44.59 -52.81 -31.58
C ILE A 535 45.19 -51.68 -30.71
N VAL A 536 44.86 -51.66 -29.41
CA VAL A 536 45.84 -51.59 -28.29
C VAL A 536 45.27 -52.32 -27.07
N ILE A 537 46.04 -53.27 -26.54
CA ILE A 537 45.80 -54.19 -25.40
C ILE A 537 47.18 -54.35 -24.73
N ASP A 538 47.40 -54.46 -23.41
CA ASP A 538 46.56 -54.66 -22.21
C ASP A 538 46.98 -53.59 -21.13
N ALA A 539 46.62 -53.54 -19.83
CA ALA A 539 45.94 -54.45 -18.90
C ALA A 539 45.41 -53.72 -17.64
N ARG A 540 44.35 -54.26 -17.00
CA ARG A 540 44.36 -54.81 -15.61
C ARG A 540 42.97 -54.96 -14.97
N TRP A 541 42.48 -56.21 -14.97
CA TRP A 541 42.11 -57.06 -13.82
C TRP A 541 41.25 -56.54 -12.64
N GLU A 542 40.50 -57.48 -12.04
CA GLU A 542 39.32 -57.26 -11.21
C GLU A 542 39.58 -57.13 -9.68
N SER A 543 38.60 -56.50 -9.00
CA SER A 543 38.01 -56.84 -7.69
C SER A 543 38.89 -57.27 -6.50
N PHE A 544 38.81 -56.53 -5.37
CA PHE A 544 38.70 -57.13 -4.03
C PHE A 544 38.02 -56.21 -2.98
N TYR A 545 37.77 -56.77 -1.79
CA TYR A 545 36.83 -56.37 -0.74
C TYR A 545 37.14 -55.09 0.09
N VAL A 546 36.06 -54.42 0.51
CA VAL A 546 35.75 -53.89 1.88
C VAL A 546 36.86 -53.25 2.73
N ALA A 547 36.74 -51.94 3.01
CA ALA A 547 36.69 -51.35 4.38
C ALA A 547 36.54 -49.81 4.40
N ARG A 548 35.83 -49.28 5.41
CA ARG A 548 36.05 -47.94 6.04
C ARG A 548 36.84 -48.18 7.35
N PRO A 549 37.39 -47.17 8.08
CA PRO A 549 37.41 -45.71 7.83
C PRO A 549 38.80 -45.03 7.96
N SER A 550 38.95 -43.78 7.49
CA SER A 550 39.58 -42.68 8.27
C SER A 550 39.55 -41.31 7.55
N THR A 551 39.44 -40.26 8.36
CA THR A 551 39.77 -38.84 8.10
C THR A 551 40.84 -38.43 9.13
N PRO A 552 41.56 -37.28 9.05
CA PRO A 552 41.49 -36.14 8.12
C PRO A 552 42.79 -36.06 7.25
N SER A 553 43.37 -34.96 6.71
CA SER A 553 43.29 -33.50 6.97
C SER A 553 44.01 -32.64 5.89
N PHE A 554 43.52 -31.41 5.68
CA PHE A 554 44.22 -30.16 5.29
C PHE A 554 45.02 -30.00 3.95
N SER A 555 44.45 -29.15 3.08
CA SER A 555 45.01 -27.96 2.39
C SER A 555 46.32 -27.97 1.56
N PHE A 556 46.19 -27.53 0.30
CA PHE A 556 47.12 -26.75 -0.56
C PHE A 556 46.22 -26.16 -1.70
N LEU A 557 46.26 -24.91 -2.20
CA LEU A 557 47.34 -24.03 -2.72
C LEU A 557 48.16 -24.71 -3.86
N GLU A 558 48.46 -24.11 -5.02
CA GLU A 558 48.16 -22.78 -5.57
C GLU A 558 48.36 -22.74 -7.12
N LEU A 559 48.01 -21.60 -7.75
CA LEU A 559 48.50 -21.04 -9.04
C LEU A 559 48.57 -21.85 -10.37
N PHE A 560 47.70 -21.43 -11.32
CA PHE A 560 48.02 -20.69 -12.57
C PHE A 560 48.75 -21.31 -13.81
N VAL A 561 48.62 -20.57 -14.94
CA VAL A 561 49.26 -20.70 -16.29
C VAL A 561 48.69 -21.85 -17.17
N ARG A 562 47.94 -21.65 -18.28
CA ARG A 562 48.01 -20.76 -19.48
C ARG A 562 48.93 -21.29 -20.61
N TRP A 563 48.38 -21.95 -21.64
CA TRP A 563 48.77 -21.73 -23.05
C TRP A 563 47.80 -22.32 -24.11
N ARG A 564 47.96 -21.89 -25.37
CA ARG A 564 47.10 -22.19 -26.55
C ARG A 564 47.97 -22.23 -27.82
N GLY A 565 47.65 -23.09 -28.79
CA GLY A 565 48.31 -23.15 -30.13
C GLY A 565 49.50 -24.13 -30.23
N PRO A 566 50.13 -24.28 -31.43
CA PRO A 566 49.95 -23.48 -32.65
C PRO A 566 49.61 -24.27 -33.95
N ASP A 567 49.52 -23.48 -35.03
CA ASP A 567 49.07 -23.68 -36.41
C ASP A 567 49.79 -24.71 -37.31
N TYR A 568 49.26 -24.96 -38.53
CA TYR A 568 49.98 -24.67 -39.81
C TYR A 568 49.14 -24.80 -41.12
N ILE A 569 48.80 -23.65 -41.74
CA ILE A 569 48.88 -23.26 -43.17
C ILE A 569 48.73 -24.32 -44.32
N SER A 570 47.81 -24.11 -45.31
CA SER A 570 48.14 -23.91 -46.77
C SER A 570 46.98 -24.00 -47.82
N SER A 571 46.78 -22.88 -48.53
CA SER A 571 46.30 -22.55 -49.91
C SER A 571 45.75 -23.55 -50.98
N LYS A 572 44.71 -23.09 -51.74
CA LYS A 572 44.46 -23.06 -53.23
C LYS A 572 42.93 -22.95 -53.53
N SER A 573 42.34 -21.97 -54.25
CA SER A 573 42.45 -21.48 -55.67
C SER A 573 42.02 -22.55 -56.70
N TYR A 574 41.11 -22.37 -57.69
CA TYR A 574 40.74 -21.28 -58.64
C TYR A 574 39.36 -21.62 -59.32
N PRO A 575 38.77 -20.91 -60.33
CA PRO A 575 38.96 -19.54 -60.88
C PRO A 575 37.65 -18.71 -61.12
N GLU A 576 37.87 -17.54 -61.74
CA GLU A 576 37.03 -16.49 -62.37
C GLU A 576 36.03 -16.98 -63.48
N ASN A 577 35.24 -16.17 -64.24
CA ASN A 577 35.32 -14.74 -64.62
C ASN A 577 33.98 -14.17 -65.18
N GLY A 578 33.77 -12.83 -65.26
CA GLY A 578 32.55 -12.24 -65.88
C GLY A 578 32.23 -10.72 -65.73
N PHE A 579 32.97 -9.84 -66.44
CA PHE A 579 32.69 -8.45 -66.92
C PHE A 579 31.28 -7.78 -66.77
N ARG A 580 31.08 -6.44 -66.79
CA ARG A 580 31.83 -5.17 -66.47
C ARG A 580 30.97 -3.93 -66.89
N LEU A 581 31.38 -2.70 -66.50
CA LEU A 581 30.86 -1.34 -66.87
C LEU A 581 29.50 -0.92 -66.23
N LEU A 582 29.20 0.30 -65.73
CA LEU A 582 29.67 1.72 -65.87
C LEU A 582 29.02 2.57 -66.99
N GLY A 583 28.35 3.69 -66.63
CA GLY A 583 28.18 4.86 -67.54
C GLY A 583 27.01 5.86 -67.34
N PHE A 584 27.31 7.06 -66.83
CA PHE A 584 26.76 8.40 -67.21
C PHE A 584 25.24 8.69 -67.43
N SER A 585 24.58 9.14 -66.35
CA SER A 585 23.95 10.47 -66.09
C SER A 585 23.14 11.33 -67.12
N ARG A 586 22.17 12.06 -66.51
CA ARG A 586 21.61 13.42 -66.83
C ARG A 586 20.55 13.63 -67.94
N ILE A 587 19.43 14.23 -67.50
CA ILE A 587 18.72 15.35 -68.18
C ILE A 587 18.53 16.49 -67.13
N ILE A 588 18.34 17.74 -67.57
CA ILE A 588 18.32 18.98 -66.77
C ILE A 588 17.04 19.79 -67.06
N MET A 589 16.52 20.54 -66.06
CA MET A 589 15.81 21.85 -66.09
C MET A 589 15.07 22.04 -64.74
N ALA A 590 14.93 23.23 -64.13
CA ALA A 590 15.34 24.61 -64.48
C ALA A 590 15.83 25.38 -63.22
N GLU A 591 16.04 26.70 -63.33
CA GLU A 591 16.86 27.54 -62.42
C GLU A 591 16.07 28.51 -61.50
N SER A 592 16.66 28.90 -60.35
CA SER A 592 16.59 30.29 -59.81
C SER A 592 17.57 30.56 -58.65
N SER A 593 18.35 31.67 -58.75
CA SER A 593 19.01 32.48 -57.68
C SER A 593 19.08 31.93 -56.23
N ILE A 594 20.24 31.57 -55.66
CA ILE A 594 21.35 32.42 -55.14
C ILE A 594 20.92 33.42 -54.01
N ILE A 595 21.40 33.22 -52.76
CA ILE A 595 22.23 34.13 -51.94
C ILE A 595 22.48 33.53 -50.53
N SER A 596 23.75 33.59 -50.07
CA SER A 596 24.32 33.36 -48.72
C SER A 596 23.59 32.53 -47.63
N ASP A 597 24.25 31.48 -47.12
CA ASP A 597 24.13 31.12 -45.69
C ASP A 597 25.35 30.42 -45.02
N GLN A 598 26.56 30.54 -45.59
CA GLN A 598 27.80 29.93 -45.07
C GLN A 598 28.31 30.50 -43.71
N LYS A 599 27.48 31.23 -42.97
CA LYS A 599 27.75 31.61 -41.56
C LYS A 599 26.83 30.92 -40.54
N VAL A 600 25.72 30.32 -40.96
CA VAL A 600 24.84 29.56 -40.06
C VAL A 600 25.39 28.15 -39.83
N GLU A 601 25.76 27.42 -40.90
CA GLU A 601 26.35 26.07 -40.76
C GLU A 601 27.61 26.02 -39.90
N ALA A 602 28.44 27.07 -39.94
CA ALA A 602 29.70 27.17 -39.21
C ALA A 602 29.52 27.37 -37.69
N LEU A 603 28.32 27.77 -37.24
CA LEU A 603 27.95 27.86 -35.83
C LEU A 603 27.06 26.69 -35.39
N ALA A 604 26.23 26.14 -36.28
CA ALA A 604 25.45 24.94 -36.03
C ALA A 604 26.34 23.71 -35.77
N LYS A 605 27.43 23.53 -36.53
CA LYS A 605 28.37 22.41 -36.40
C LYS A 605 29.36 22.56 -35.23
N LYS A 606 28.86 22.98 -34.07
CA LYS A 606 29.62 23.01 -32.80
C LYS A 606 28.84 22.53 -31.56
N GLY A 607 27.56 22.19 -31.73
CA GLY A 607 26.82 21.34 -30.79
C GLY A 607 26.89 19.89 -31.27
N MET A 608 27.70 19.06 -30.61
CA MET A 608 27.69 17.62 -30.77
C MET A 608 26.85 17.08 -29.61
N ASP A 609 25.78 16.34 -29.89
CA ASP A 609 24.75 16.03 -28.89
C ASP A 609 25.35 15.33 -27.67
N ARG A 610 25.10 15.93 -26.49
CA ARG A 610 25.46 15.34 -25.20
C ARG A 610 24.33 14.48 -24.70
N ILE A 611 24.66 13.29 -24.21
CA ILE A 611 23.68 12.43 -23.55
C ILE A 611 23.35 13.04 -22.19
N LYS A 612 22.08 13.36 -21.97
CA LYS A 612 21.60 13.88 -20.67
C LYS A 612 21.30 12.70 -19.75
N LYS A 613 21.72 12.78 -18.49
CA LYS A 613 21.45 11.77 -17.46
C LYS A 613 20.57 12.38 -16.37
N VAL A 614 19.31 11.98 -16.34
CA VAL A 614 18.31 12.49 -15.39
C VAL A 614 18.17 11.49 -14.24
N TYR A 615 18.66 11.87 -13.07
CA TYR A 615 18.53 11.11 -11.84
C TYR A 615 17.27 11.55 -11.11
N VAL A 616 16.30 10.65 -10.97
CA VAL A 616 15.00 10.89 -10.35
C VAL A 616 15.01 10.25 -8.96
N TRP A 617 15.20 11.07 -7.94
CA TRP A 617 15.36 10.67 -6.54
C TRP A 617 14.03 10.69 -5.80
N ASP A 618 13.82 9.74 -4.88
CA ASP A 618 12.97 9.98 -3.71
C ASP A 618 13.72 10.76 -2.60
N MET A 619 12.98 11.35 -1.67
CA MET A 619 13.48 12.06 -0.50
C MET A 619 13.55 11.19 0.77
N ASP A 620 12.42 10.66 1.22
CA ASP A 620 12.18 10.24 2.61
C ASP A 620 12.42 8.73 2.76
N GLU A 621 13.46 8.37 3.51
CA GLU A 621 14.09 7.04 3.61
C GLU A 621 15.07 6.68 2.47
N THR A 622 15.17 7.55 1.47
CA THR A 622 16.16 7.50 0.38
C THR A 622 17.34 8.46 0.61
N LEU A 623 17.13 9.77 0.47
CA LEU A 623 18.18 10.79 0.68
C LEU A 623 18.31 11.22 2.14
N ILE A 624 17.20 11.22 2.87
CA ILE A 624 17.13 11.56 4.30
C ILE A 624 16.46 10.41 5.07
N LEU A 625 16.75 10.29 6.37
CA LEU A 625 16.09 9.34 7.26
C LEU A 625 15.27 10.15 8.28
N LEU A 626 13.95 9.98 8.32
CA LEU A 626 13.06 10.81 9.15
C LEU A 626 11.87 10.04 9.69
N LYS A 627 11.12 9.34 8.82
CA LYS A 627 10.03 8.44 9.18
C LYS A 627 10.56 7.25 9.99
N SER A 628 11.73 6.71 9.59
CA SER A 628 12.42 5.62 10.29
C SER A 628 13.07 6.02 11.62
N LEU A 629 13.32 7.32 11.82
CA LEU A 629 13.71 7.89 13.10
C LEU A 629 12.48 8.05 14.01
N LEU A 630 11.43 8.72 13.53
CA LEU A 630 10.18 8.98 14.26
C LEU A 630 9.50 7.72 14.79
N ASN A 631 9.53 6.62 14.02
CA ASN A 631 8.95 5.32 14.43
C ASN A 631 9.99 4.36 15.05
N GLY A 632 11.28 4.73 15.10
CA GLY A 632 12.37 3.91 15.63
C GLY A 632 12.82 2.71 14.78
N THR A 633 12.27 2.49 13.59
CA THR A 633 12.63 1.34 12.72
C THR A 633 14.08 1.38 12.24
N TYR A 634 14.68 2.57 12.06
CA TYR A 634 16.11 2.69 11.75
C TYR A 634 16.98 2.06 12.84
N ALA A 635 16.62 2.22 14.12
CA ALA A 635 17.36 1.64 15.23
C ALA A 635 17.15 0.12 15.32
N GLN A 636 15.91 -0.33 15.09
CA GLN A 636 15.53 -1.75 15.10
C GLN A 636 16.27 -2.54 14.02
N ALA A 637 16.50 -1.94 12.84
CA ALA A 637 17.27 -2.52 11.73
C ALA A 637 18.71 -2.93 12.08
N PHE A 638 19.24 -2.48 13.23
CA PHE A 638 20.58 -2.79 13.74
C PHE A 638 20.59 -3.77 14.93
N ASN A 639 19.49 -4.49 15.18
CA ASN A 639 19.39 -5.56 16.20
C ASN A 639 19.90 -5.15 17.61
N GLY A 640 19.59 -3.92 18.03
CA GLY A 640 19.97 -3.39 19.35
C GLY A 640 21.33 -2.71 19.43
N LEU A 641 22.09 -2.59 18.33
CA LEU A 641 23.34 -1.80 18.29
C LEU A 641 23.10 -0.27 18.29
N LYS A 642 21.85 0.18 18.18
CA LYS A 642 21.44 1.59 18.23
C LYS A 642 20.35 1.83 19.27
N ASP A 643 20.43 2.96 19.94
CA ASP A 643 19.42 3.43 20.90
C ASP A 643 18.16 3.90 20.16
N VAL A 644 17.06 3.17 20.34
CA VAL A 644 15.76 3.45 19.71
C VAL A 644 15.17 4.78 20.21
N GLN A 645 15.31 5.09 21.50
CA GLN A 645 14.74 6.29 22.10
C GLN A 645 15.45 7.55 21.59
N LYS A 646 16.78 7.52 21.53
CA LYS A 646 17.58 8.62 20.93
C LYS A 646 17.20 8.88 19.47
N GLY A 647 16.90 7.84 18.69
CA GLY A 647 16.44 7.98 17.30
C GLY A 647 15.10 8.70 17.20
N ILE A 648 14.12 8.29 18.02
CA ILE A 648 12.78 8.90 18.07
C ILE A 648 12.84 10.35 18.54
N GLU A 649 13.72 10.69 19.48
CA GLU A 649 13.93 12.07 19.94
C GLU A 649 14.52 12.96 18.84
N ILE A 650 15.53 12.50 18.11
CA ILE A 650 16.08 13.19 16.93
C ILE A 650 15.00 13.40 15.85
N GLY A 651 14.21 12.37 15.56
CA GLY A 651 13.09 12.47 14.60
C GLY A 651 12.06 13.55 14.99
N LYS A 652 11.67 13.60 16.28
CA LYS A 652 10.73 14.60 16.80
C LYS A 652 11.29 16.03 16.79
N MET A 653 12.59 16.19 17.02
CA MET A 653 13.25 17.50 16.86
C MET A 653 13.17 17.97 15.41
N TRP A 654 13.46 17.10 14.44
CA TRP A 654 13.30 17.43 13.02
C TRP A 654 11.87 17.78 12.63
N GLU A 655 10.89 16.94 12.98
CA GLU A 655 9.47 17.17 12.69
C GLU A 655 9.01 18.55 13.18
N LYS A 656 9.32 18.87 14.45
CA LYS A 656 9.03 20.19 15.04
C LYS A 656 9.68 21.34 14.27
N HIS A 657 10.97 21.25 13.96
CA HIS A 657 11.70 22.35 13.32
C HIS A 657 11.36 22.51 11.83
N ILE A 658 11.05 21.41 11.13
CA ILE A 658 10.53 21.46 9.76
C ILE A 658 9.20 22.22 9.74
N LEU A 659 8.22 21.82 10.57
CA LEU A 659 6.91 22.47 10.63
C LEU A 659 7.02 23.94 11.02
N GLN A 660 7.78 24.25 12.09
CA GLN A 660 8.00 25.63 12.52
C GLN A 660 8.53 26.51 11.37
N ILE A 661 9.53 26.04 10.62
CA ILE A 661 10.10 26.82 9.50
C ILE A 661 9.10 26.94 8.34
N CYS A 662 8.28 25.91 8.10
CA CYS A 662 7.21 25.96 7.09
C CYS A 662 6.20 27.07 7.37
N ASP A 663 5.78 27.23 8.64
CA ASP A 663 4.83 28.26 9.04
C ASP A 663 5.50 29.65 9.12
N ASP A 664 6.56 29.79 9.91
CA ASP A 664 7.27 31.06 10.15
C ASP A 664 7.78 31.71 8.86
N PHE A 665 8.23 30.91 7.87
CA PHE A 665 8.93 31.42 6.68
C PHE A 665 8.33 31.02 5.32
N PHE A 666 7.51 29.97 5.22
CA PHE A 666 7.03 29.46 3.92
C PHE A 666 5.50 29.48 3.78
N PHE A 667 4.80 30.24 4.64
CA PHE A 667 3.35 30.49 4.59
C PHE A 667 2.48 29.25 4.75
N TYR A 668 3.00 28.16 5.34
CA TYR A 668 2.37 26.83 5.25
C TYR A 668 0.97 26.77 5.87
N GLU A 669 0.75 27.28 7.08
CA GLU A 669 -0.57 27.53 7.70
C GLU A 669 -1.60 28.16 6.72
N GLN A 670 -1.17 29.04 5.80
CA GLN A 670 -2.06 29.72 4.85
C GLN A 670 -2.40 28.85 3.63
N ILE A 671 -1.56 27.88 3.26
CA ILE A 671 -1.65 27.15 1.97
C ILE A 671 -1.59 25.62 2.06
N GLU A 672 -1.49 25.04 3.25
CA GLU A 672 -1.47 23.58 3.50
C GLU A 672 -2.64 22.82 2.83
N ASN A 673 -3.81 23.44 2.75
CA ASN A 673 -5.01 22.87 2.12
C ASN A 673 -5.06 23.04 0.58
N TYR A 674 -4.03 23.65 -0.02
CA TYR A 674 -3.98 23.99 -1.45
C TYR A 674 -2.66 23.56 -2.12
N ASN A 675 -2.16 22.37 -1.73
CA ASN A 675 -0.95 21.76 -2.30
C ASN A 675 -0.96 21.75 -3.83
N LYS A 676 0.22 21.73 -4.46
CA LYS A 676 0.39 21.57 -5.90
C LYS A 676 1.61 20.69 -6.18
N PRO A 677 1.67 20.01 -7.33
CA PRO A 677 2.77 19.08 -7.60
C PRO A 677 4.13 19.77 -7.80
N PHE A 678 4.16 21.03 -8.26
CA PHE A 678 5.39 21.83 -8.39
C PHE A 678 5.04 23.32 -8.30
N LEU A 679 6.02 24.18 -7.98
CA LEU A 679 5.77 25.59 -7.69
C LEU A 679 5.14 26.33 -8.89
N ASP A 680 5.67 26.10 -10.10
CA ASP A 680 5.24 26.77 -11.33
C ASP A 680 3.87 26.31 -11.87
N ALA A 681 3.20 25.36 -11.21
CA ALA A 681 1.88 24.87 -11.62
C ALA A 681 0.79 25.97 -11.64
N MET A 682 1.02 27.09 -10.95
CA MET A 682 0.12 28.26 -10.91
C MET A 682 0.63 29.45 -11.75
N SER A 683 1.75 29.31 -12.48
CA SER A 683 2.42 30.38 -13.24
C SER A 683 1.51 31.13 -14.21
N GLN A 684 0.52 30.45 -14.81
CA GLN A 684 -0.47 31.05 -15.71
C GLN A 684 -1.37 32.13 -15.06
N TYR A 685 -1.44 32.19 -13.72
CA TYR A 685 -2.18 33.20 -12.97
C TYR A 685 -1.28 34.33 -12.43
N ASP A 686 0.04 34.23 -12.61
CA ASP A 686 1.00 35.22 -12.16
C ASP A 686 1.21 36.31 -13.22
N ASP A 687 1.14 37.58 -12.81
CA ASP A 687 1.28 38.75 -13.69
C ASP A 687 2.68 39.38 -13.67
N GLY A 688 3.63 38.80 -12.94
CA GLY A 688 5.00 39.33 -12.85
C GLY A 688 5.18 40.47 -11.83
N LEU A 689 4.19 40.75 -10.98
CA LEU A 689 4.26 41.82 -9.97
C LEU A 689 5.49 41.67 -9.04
N ASP A 690 6.25 42.76 -8.84
CA ASP A 690 7.32 42.80 -7.85
C ASP A 690 6.76 42.60 -6.43
N LEU A 691 7.17 41.50 -5.78
CA LEU A 691 6.72 41.12 -4.45
C LEU A 691 7.57 41.72 -3.33
N SER A 692 8.63 42.48 -3.64
CA SER A 692 9.59 43.02 -2.67
C SER A 692 8.97 43.95 -1.61
N ASN A 693 7.79 44.52 -1.91
CA ASN A 693 7.01 45.37 -0.99
C ASN A 693 5.57 44.85 -0.81
N TYR A 694 5.31 43.57 -1.08
CA TYR A 694 3.97 42.98 -1.01
C TYR A 694 3.70 42.41 0.39
N ASP A 695 2.63 42.90 1.05
CA ASP A 695 2.22 42.42 2.37
C ASP A 695 1.26 41.22 2.25
N PHE A 696 1.81 40.02 2.43
CA PHE A 696 1.07 38.76 2.43
C PHE A 696 0.09 38.59 3.60
N ASN A 697 0.21 39.38 4.68
CA ASN A 697 -0.67 39.30 5.84
C ASN A 697 -1.91 40.22 5.68
N GLN A 698 -1.82 41.24 4.82
CA GLN A 698 -2.91 42.16 4.53
C GLN A 698 -3.60 41.93 3.16
N ASP A 699 -3.14 40.95 2.37
CA ASP A 699 -3.72 40.68 1.04
C ASP A 699 -5.10 39.99 1.04
N GLY A 700 -5.58 39.59 2.22
CA GLY A 700 -6.90 38.97 2.39
C GLY A 700 -7.04 37.68 1.58
N PHE A 701 -6.02 36.81 1.59
CA PHE A 701 -6.09 35.49 0.99
C PHE A 701 -7.27 34.67 1.55
N SER A 702 -7.90 33.91 0.66
CA SER A 702 -9.09 33.09 0.91
C SER A 702 -9.10 31.92 -0.09
N PRO A 703 -9.97 30.90 0.05
CA PRO A 703 -9.90 29.69 -0.78
C PRO A 703 -9.85 30.00 -2.30
N PRO A 704 -8.88 29.44 -3.06
CA PRO A 704 -8.53 29.85 -4.43
C PRO A 704 -9.53 29.36 -5.51
N SER A 705 -10.80 29.64 -5.26
CA SER A 705 -11.95 29.35 -6.12
C SER A 705 -12.04 30.34 -7.30
N ASP A 706 -11.67 31.60 -7.09
CA ASP A 706 -11.61 32.64 -8.12
C ASP A 706 -10.17 32.93 -8.59
N ASP A 707 -10.04 33.60 -9.73
CA ASP A 707 -8.73 33.88 -10.32
C ASP A 707 -7.92 34.91 -9.50
N VAL A 708 -8.60 35.71 -8.67
CA VAL A 708 -7.96 36.67 -7.75
C VAL A 708 -7.20 35.95 -6.64
N ASN A 709 -7.79 34.94 -6.00
CA ASN A 709 -7.09 34.18 -4.97
C ASN A 709 -6.12 33.15 -5.56
N LYS A 710 -6.37 32.59 -6.76
CA LYS A 710 -5.35 31.80 -7.49
C LYS A 710 -4.08 32.60 -7.77
N LYS A 711 -4.22 33.89 -8.12
CA LYS A 711 -3.09 34.83 -8.29
C LYS A 711 -2.32 35.08 -6.99
N LYS A 712 -3.02 35.27 -5.86
CA LYS A 712 -2.39 35.39 -4.52
C LYS A 712 -1.65 34.11 -4.09
N LEU A 713 -2.12 32.93 -4.51
CA LEU A 713 -1.43 31.66 -4.31
C LEU A 713 -0.16 31.57 -5.18
N ALA A 714 -0.24 31.97 -6.46
CA ALA A 714 0.92 32.06 -7.35
C ALA A 714 2.00 33.02 -6.80
N TYR A 715 1.61 34.16 -6.21
CA TYR A 715 2.54 35.06 -5.53
C TYR A 715 3.26 34.39 -4.35
N ARG A 716 2.55 33.62 -3.52
CA ARG A 716 3.17 32.84 -2.43
C ARG A 716 4.15 31.80 -2.97
N HIS A 717 3.79 31.09 -4.05
CA HIS A 717 4.70 30.16 -4.73
C HIS A 717 5.97 30.84 -5.27
N ARG A 718 5.86 32.02 -5.90
CA ARG A 718 7.03 32.79 -6.34
C ARG A 718 7.88 33.29 -5.18
N ALA A 719 7.26 33.73 -4.08
CA ALA A 719 7.99 34.13 -2.87
C ALA A 719 8.77 32.94 -2.27
N ILE A 720 8.16 31.75 -2.22
CA ILE A 720 8.79 30.49 -1.80
C ILE A 720 9.94 30.09 -2.75
N ALA A 721 9.75 30.17 -4.07
CA ALA A 721 10.79 29.95 -5.08
C ALA A 721 12.01 30.88 -4.88
N ASN A 722 11.76 32.16 -4.59
CA ASN A 722 12.81 33.13 -4.32
C ASN A 722 13.52 32.89 -2.99
N LYS A 723 12.80 32.49 -1.93
CA LYS A 723 13.41 32.06 -0.65
C LYS A 723 14.30 30.82 -0.85
N TYR A 724 13.84 29.80 -1.56
CA TYR A 724 14.65 28.62 -1.86
C TYR A 724 15.97 28.99 -2.58
N LYS A 725 15.91 29.89 -3.57
CA LYS A 725 17.09 30.42 -4.28
C LYS A 725 18.07 31.19 -3.39
N GLN A 726 17.64 31.66 -2.23
CA GLN A 726 18.49 32.39 -1.27
C GLN A 726 19.18 31.46 -0.26
N GLY A 727 18.65 30.24 -0.04
CA GLY A 727 19.16 29.30 0.96
C GLY A 727 18.90 29.74 2.41
N LEU A 728 19.03 28.81 3.37
CA LEU A 728 18.68 29.07 4.78
C LEU A 728 19.48 30.21 5.42
N HIS A 729 20.75 30.38 5.03
CA HIS A 729 21.65 31.39 5.61
C HIS A 729 21.23 32.85 5.34
N ASN A 730 20.25 33.08 4.45
CA ASN A 730 19.65 34.39 4.18
C ASN A 730 18.21 34.53 4.74
N ILE A 731 17.69 33.49 5.41
CA ILE A 731 16.31 33.42 5.93
C ILE A 731 16.30 33.29 7.45
N LEU A 732 17.13 32.39 8.00
CA LEU A 732 17.23 32.10 9.42
C LEU A 732 18.28 33.00 10.09
N ASP A 733 18.11 33.25 11.39
CA ASP A 733 19.15 33.88 12.20
C ASP A 733 20.28 32.92 12.57
N GLN A 734 21.36 33.47 13.14
CA GLN A 734 22.56 32.69 13.50
C GLN A 734 22.31 31.66 14.62
N GLU A 735 21.31 31.86 15.48
CA GLU A 735 21.00 30.93 16.58
C GLU A 735 20.27 29.70 16.03
N MET A 736 19.27 29.91 15.17
CA MET A 736 18.56 28.85 14.44
C MET A 736 19.49 28.09 13.49
N ILE A 737 20.44 28.77 12.84
CA ILE A 737 21.48 28.12 12.00
C ILE A 737 22.36 27.20 12.87
N ASN A 738 22.84 27.66 14.03
CA ASN A 738 23.69 26.86 14.91
C ASN A 738 22.94 25.61 15.44
N LEU A 739 21.69 25.78 15.90
CA LEU A 739 20.83 24.69 16.37
C LEU A 739 20.60 23.65 15.26
N TRP A 740 20.41 24.10 14.03
CA TRP A 740 20.29 23.25 12.85
C TRP A 740 21.58 22.50 12.51
N GLU A 741 22.76 23.16 12.59
CA GLU A 741 24.06 22.48 12.41
C GLU A 741 24.27 21.40 13.47
N GLU A 742 23.94 21.67 14.74
CA GLU A 742 24.05 20.68 15.82
C GLU A 742 23.11 19.49 15.59
N LEU A 743 21.85 19.72 15.23
CA LEU A 743 20.88 18.65 14.93
C LEU A 743 21.28 17.84 13.68
N TYR A 744 21.78 18.48 12.62
CA TYR A 744 22.29 17.79 11.43
C TYR A 744 23.48 16.88 11.78
N ASN A 745 24.47 17.41 12.52
CA ASN A 745 25.64 16.63 12.92
C ASN A 745 25.28 15.46 13.85
N LEU A 746 24.38 15.68 14.82
CA LEU A 746 23.86 14.63 15.71
C LEU A 746 23.12 13.53 14.94
N THR A 747 22.38 13.90 13.89
CA THR A 747 21.64 12.96 13.04
C THR A 747 22.59 12.17 12.14
N ASP A 748 23.57 12.83 11.53
CA ASP A 748 24.55 12.19 10.65
C ASP A 748 25.48 11.23 11.43
N GLU A 749 25.86 11.57 12.66
CA GLU A 749 26.56 10.64 13.57
C GLU A 749 25.68 9.43 13.91
N TYR A 750 24.42 9.65 14.30
CA TYR A 750 23.49 8.58 14.66
C TYR A 750 23.15 7.65 13.49
N THR A 751 23.12 8.17 12.27
CA THR A 751 22.77 7.45 11.03
C THR A 751 23.98 6.92 10.25
N ASP A 752 25.14 6.77 10.90
CA ASP A 752 26.35 6.18 10.30
C ASP A 752 26.86 6.94 9.06
N ARG A 753 26.66 8.27 9.07
CA ARG A 753 26.92 9.22 7.98
C ARG A 753 26.02 9.10 6.76
N TRP A 754 24.75 8.70 6.94
CA TRP A 754 23.80 8.61 5.83
C TRP A 754 23.64 9.94 5.08
N LEU A 755 23.37 11.04 5.81
CA LEU A 755 23.04 12.33 5.22
C LEU A 755 24.23 12.92 4.45
N SER A 756 25.41 12.93 5.06
CA SER A 756 26.64 13.43 4.41
C SER A 756 27.07 12.53 3.24
N SER A 757 26.85 11.22 3.31
CA SER A 757 27.15 10.30 2.19
C SER A 757 26.16 10.44 1.03
N ALA A 758 24.85 10.55 1.32
CA ALA A 758 23.81 10.78 0.31
C ALA A 758 24.04 12.12 -0.39
N ARG A 759 24.32 13.19 0.37
CA ARG A 759 24.62 14.52 -0.18
C ARG A 759 25.88 14.52 -1.04
N ALA A 760 26.99 13.93 -0.55
CA ALA A 760 28.22 13.82 -1.34
C ALA A 760 28.04 13.01 -2.62
N PHE A 761 27.18 11.99 -2.61
CA PHE A 761 26.87 11.19 -3.79
C PHE A 761 25.95 11.94 -4.78
N LEU A 762 25.02 12.76 -4.27
CA LEU A 762 24.20 13.67 -5.07
C LEU A 762 25.07 14.76 -5.74
N GLU A 763 26.05 15.31 -5.02
CA GLU A 763 27.06 16.25 -5.52
C GLU A 763 27.97 15.61 -6.60
N GLN A 764 28.34 14.34 -6.44
CA GLN A 764 29.03 13.56 -7.49
C GLN A 764 28.15 13.34 -8.73
N CYS A 765 26.86 13.06 -8.56
CA CYS A 765 25.91 12.98 -9.66
C CYS A 765 25.78 14.33 -10.38
N SER A 766 25.81 15.46 -9.66
CA SER A 766 25.88 16.82 -10.22
C SER A 766 27.20 17.14 -10.97
N GLY A 767 28.17 16.22 -11.01
CA GLY A 767 29.44 16.38 -11.75
C GLY A 767 30.48 17.27 -11.05
N TRP A 768 30.33 17.55 -9.75
CA TRP A 768 31.32 18.30 -8.99
C TRP A 768 32.55 17.43 -8.67
N LYS A 769 33.72 18.06 -8.60
CA LYS A 769 35.00 17.42 -8.23
C LYS A 769 35.42 17.85 -6.84
N GLU A 770 35.89 16.91 -6.02
CA GLU A 770 36.48 17.22 -4.72
C GLU A 770 37.81 17.99 -4.87
N ASP A 771 38.04 18.94 -3.95
CA ASP A 771 39.29 19.69 -3.83
C ASP A 771 40.26 18.92 -2.91
N PRO A 772 41.50 18.59 -3.32
CA PRO A 772 42.23 17.45 -2.76
C PRO A 772 42.99 17.78 -1.46
N THR A 773 42.26 17.89 -0.33
CA THR A 773 42.86 18.16 1.00
C THR A 773 42.37 17.26 2.14
N ARG A 774 42.16 15.96 1.91
CA ARG A 774 42.13 14.95 2.99
C ARG A 774 42.71 13.58 2.60
N CYS A 775 43.28 12.91 3.60
CA CYS A 775 43.85 11.55 3.58
C CYS A 775 45.03 11.27 2.63
N LEU A 776 46.22 11.17 3.23
CA LEU A 776 47.43 10.58 2.65
C LEU A 776 47.31 9.06 2.48
N ALA A 777 48.26 8.50 1.72
CA ALA A 777 48.67 7.09 1.67
C ALA A 777 47.83 6.10 0.83
N SER A 778 48.00 6.17 -0.49
CA SER A 778 48.67 5.07 -1.22
C SER A 778 49.22 5.55 -2.56
N THR A 779 50.30 4.91 -3.03
CA THR A 779 50.91 5.16 -4.35
C THR A 779 50.58 4.01 -5.28
N ASP A 780 49.87 4.29 -6.37
CA ASP A 780 50.43 4.21 -7.72
C ASP A 780 49.44 4.83 -8.72
N GLY A 781 49.96 5.36 -9.83
CA GLY A 781 49.17 6.24 -10.71
C GLY A 781 48.98 5.70 -12.11
N ILE A 782 47.80 5.95 -12.66
CA ILE A 782 47.55 6.37 -14.05
C ILE A 782 46.37 7.36 -13.98
N ILE A 783 46.59 8.63 -14.35
CA ILE A 783 45.54 9.66 -14.40
C ILE A 783 45.07 9.76 -15.85
N ASN A 784 44.03 9.00 -16.21
CA ASN A 784 43.40 9.10 -17.53
C ASN A 784 42.39 10.25 -17.56
N HIS A 785 42.59 11.21 -18.47
CA HIS A 785 41.66 12.29 -18.73
C HIS A 785 40.43 11.78 -19.51
N THR A 786 39.32 11.56 -18.80
CA THR A 786 37.98 11.26 -19.32
C THR A 786 36.92 11.86 -18.35
N ASP A 787 35.71 12.27 -18.76
CA ASP A 787 35.21 12.52 -20.10
C ASP A 787 34.19 13.69 -20.09
N ALA A 788 34.04 14.43 -21.19
CA ALA A 788 33.16 15.61 -21.30
C ALA A 788 31.82 15.30 -22.02
N LYS A 789 31.35 14.06 -21.86
CA LYS A 789 30.41 13.33 -22.73
C LYS A 789 28.92 13.43 -22.29
N PHE A 790 28.67 13.79 -21.02
CA PHE A 790 27.33 13.76 -20.40
C PHE A 790 26.92 15.10 -19.75
N GLU A 791 25.62 15.34 -19.64
CA GLU A 791 25.01 16.46 -18.88
C GLU A 791 24.09 15.88 -17.79
N PRO A 792 24.48 15.90 -16.50
CA PRO A 792 23.66 15.35 -15.43
C PRO A 792 22.61 16.34 -14.92
N ILE A 793 21.45 15.81 -14.53
CA ILE A 793 20.33 16.57 -13.96
C ILE A 793 19.76 15.77 -12.78
N ASN A 794 19.73 16.35 -11.57
CA ASN A 794 19.02 15.77 -10.44
C ASN A 794 17.59 16.32 -10.34
N VAL A 795 16.63 15.43 -10.10
CA VAL A 795 15.20 15.69 -9.94
C VAL A 795 14.70 14.95 -8.70
N LEU A 796 13.80 15.55 -7.91
CA LEU A 796 13.26 14.97 -6.69
C LEU A 796 11.75 14.73 -6.85
N VAL A 797 11.28 13.53 -6.49
CA VAL A 797 9.86 13.14 -6.53
C VAL A 797 9.49 12.46 -5.21
N THR A 798 8.95 13.27 -4.30
CA THR A 798 8.59 12.90 -2.92
C THR A 798 7.09 12.64 -2.82
N SER A 799 6.68 11.68 -1.98
CA SER A 799 5.27 11.46 -1.65
C SER A 799 4.70 12.52 -0.69
N GLY A 800 5.56 13.32 -0.03
CA GLY A 800 5.14 14.41 0.86
C GLY A 800 4.65 15.68 0.15
N SER A 801 3.89 16.51 0.86
CA SER A 801 3.43 17.84 0.43
C SER A 801 4.58 18.78 0.05
N LEU A 802 4.40 19.55 -1.03
CA LEU A 802 5.48 20.31 -1.68
C LEU A 802 6.25 21.26 -0.76
N ILE A 803 5.57 22.02 0.10
CA ILE A 803 6.21 23.09 0.88
C ILE A 803 7.11 22.53 2.00
N PRO A 804 6.66 21.58 2.85
CA PRO A 804 7.54 20.86 3.76
C PRO A 804 8.71 20.17 3.06
N SER A 805 8.52 19.60 1.87
CA SER A 805 9.62 18.96 1.14
C SER A 805 10.66 19.95 0.60
N LEU A 806 10.26 21.15 0.16
CA LEU A 806 11.20 22.22 -0.17
C LEU A 806 11.98 22.69 1.07
N VAL A 807 11.32 22.78 2.22
CA VAL A 807 11.97 23.10 3.52
C VAL A 807 12.91 21.97 3.97
N LYS A 808 12.56 20.70 3.76
CA LYS A 808 13.47 19.56 3.93
C LYS A 808 14.70 19.65 3.01
N CYS A 809 14.56 19.99 1.73
CA CYS A 809 15.71 20.11 0.82
C CYS A 809 16.75 21.11 1.35
N LEU A 810 16.27 22.25 1.84
CA LEU A 810 17.07 23.28 2.50
C LEU A 810 17.71 22.77 3.80
N LEU A 811 16.91 22.17 4.69
CA LEU A 811 17.38 21.64 5.98
C LEU A 811 18.31 20.41 5.88
N PHE A 812 18.28 19.67 4.76
CA PHE A 812 19.19 18.55 4.52
C PHE A 812 20.27 18.87 3.47
N ARG A 813 20.47 20.16 3.16
CA ARG A 813 21.60 20.68 2.33
C ARG A 813 21.61 20.12 0.88
N LEU A 814 20.42 19.80 0.36
CA LEU A 814 20.19 19.25 -0.99
C LEU A 814 19.96 20.35 -2.04
N ASP A 815 19.63 21.56 -1.59
CA ASP A 815 19.37 22.79 -2.36
C ASP A 815 20.48 23.16 -3.36
N ASN A 816 21.73 22.86 -3.02
CA ASN A 816 22.89 23.08 -3.90
C ASN A 816 22.94 22.14 -5.12
N SER A 817 22.29 20.97 -5.07
CA SER A 817 22.25 19.98 -6.16
C SER A 817 20.87 19.77 -6.78
N ILE A 818 19.79 20.19 -6.11
CA ILE A 818 18.40 20.09 -6.58
C ILE A 818 17.77 21.48 -6.51
N THR A 819 17.51 22.07 -7.68
CA THR A 819 16.78 23.34 -7.77
C THR A 819 15.30 23.16 -7.45
N HIS A 820 14.67 24.18 -6.88
CA HIS A 820 13.22 24.26 -6.65
C HIS A 820 12.33 23.85 -7.86
N GLU A 821 12.75 24.20 -9.09
CA GLU A 821 12.11 23.79 -10.35
C GLU A 821 12.10 22.27 -10.57
N ASN A 822 13.05 21.55 -9.97
CA ASN A 822 13.23 20.11 -10.10
C ASN A 822 12.66 19.33 -8.91
N VAL A 823 11.89 19.97 -8.02
CA VAL A 823 11.20 19.33 -6.90
C VAL A 823 9.72 19.13 -7.24
N TYR A 824 9.28 17.87 -7.22
CA TYR A 824 7.90 17.47 -7.48
C TYR A 824 7.31 16.76 -6.24
N SER A 825 6.13 17.20 -5.82
CA SER A 825 5.28 16.52 -4.83
C SER A 825 4.29 15.63 -5.56
N SER A 826 4.22 14.37 -5.16
CA SER A 826 3.27 13.39 -5.68
C SER A 826 2.03 13.19 -4.79
N TRP A 827 1.92 13.93 -3.69
CA TRP A 827 0.86 13.82 -2.67
C TRP A 827 -0.59 13.81 -3.23
N GLU A 828 -0.88 14.63 -4.25
CA GLU A 828 -2.22 14.70 -4.88
C GLU A 828 -2.35 13.82 -6.15
N VAL A 829 -1.25 13.26 -6.70
CA VAL A 829 -1.19 12.81 -8.10
C VAL A 829 -0.43 11.50 -8.38
N GLY A 830 0.31 10.96 -7.41
CA GLY A 830 1.12 9.75 -7.55
C GLY A 830 2.45 9.94 -8.31
N LYS A 831 3.45 9.12 -7.99
CA LYS A 831 4.78 9.20 -8.62
C LYS A 831 4.77 8.94 -10.14
N PRO A 832 3.98 7.99 -10.69
CA PRO A 832 3.91 7.79 -12.14
C PRO A 832 3.49 9.06 -12.92
N GLN A 833 2.58 9.88 -12.37
CA GLN A 833 2.16 11.14 -13.01
C GLN A 833 3.25 12.21 -12.96
N CYS A 834 4.02 12.29 -11.87
CA CYS A 834 5.22 13.13 -11.81
C CYS A 834 6.29 12.67 -12.82
N PHE A 835 6.50 11.36 -12.94
CA PHE A 835 7.46 10.79 -13.90
C PHE A 835 7.04 11.07 -15.35
N GLN A 836 5.74 11.02 -15.67
CA GLN A 836 5.18 11.42 -16.97
C GLN A 836 5.57 12.88 -17.31
N TRP A 837 5.34 13.83 -16.39
CA TRP A 837 5.72 15.23 -16.62
C TRP A 837 7.24 15.45 -16.72
N ILE A 838 8.04 14.69 -15.98
CA ILE A 838 9.51 14.71 -16.07
C ILE A 838 9.97 14.19 -17.45
N LYS A 839 9.35 13.12 -17.94
CA LYS A 839 9.59 12.53 -19.28
C LYS A 839 9.20 13.51 -20.38
N GLU A 840 8.09 14.23 -20.23
CA GLU A 840 7.63 15.29 -21.15
C GLU A 840 8.56 16.51 -21.14
N ARG A 841 8.98 16.98 -19.96
CA ARG A 841 9.87 18.16 -19.79
C ARG A 841 11.26 17.94 -20.34
N PHE A 842 11.83 16.74 -20.19
CA PHE A 842 13.18 16.40 -20.63
C PHE A 842 13.17 15.49 -21.88
N ASN A 843 12.10 15.50 -22.67
CA ASN A 843 11.93 14.58 -23.81
C ASN A 843 13.02 14.78 -24.89
N GLY A 844 13.64 13.68 -25.33
CA GLY A 844 14.61 13.66 -26.43
C GLY A 844 15.28 12.29 -26.60
N PRO A 845 15.85 12.00 -27.79
CA PRO A 845 16.44 10.69 -28.10
C PRO A 845 17.72 10.38 -27.31
N ASN A 846 18.40 11.41 -26.81
CA ASN A 846 19.69 11.32 -26.11
C ASN A 846 19.53 11.59 -24.59
N VAL A 847 18.41 11.17 -23.99
CA VAL A 847 18.11 11.43 -22.56
C VAL A 847 17.84 10.12 -21.84
N HIS A 848 18.75 9.77 -20.92
CA HIS A 848 18.68 8.54 -20.14
C HIS A 848 18.22 8.90 -18.72
N PHE A 849 17.10 8.33 -18.28
CA PHE A 849 16.56 8.50 -16.94
C PHE A 849 17.01 7.34 -16.04
N CYS A 850 17.13 7.57 -14.74
CA CYS A 850 17.36 6.53 -13.73
C CYS A 850 16.63 6.94 -12.44
N VAL A 851 15.82 6.03 -11.89
CA VAL A 851 15.04 6.27 -10.67
C VAL A 851 15.74 5.65 -9.48
N ILE A 852 15.81 6.38 -8.36
CA ILE A 852 16.55 5.97 -7.15
C ILE A 852 15.66 6.21 -5.94
N GLY A 853 15.29 5.14 -5.23
CA GLY A 853 14.35 5.18 -4.11
C GLY A 853 14.35 3.88 -3.29
N ASP A 854 13.78 3.88 -2.08
CA ASP A 854 13.64 2.68 -1.24
C ASP A 854 12.27 2.00 -1.36
N GLY A 855 11.25 2.76 -1.77
CA GLY A 855 9.87 2.32 -1.85
C GLY A 855 9.51 1.45 -3.05
N TRP A 856 8.20 1.36 -3.31
CA TRP A 856 7.61 0.59 -4.42
C TRP A 856 6.93 1.47 -5.46
N GLU A 857 6.41 2.66 -5.08
CA GLU A 857 5.80 3.65 -5.97
C GLU A 857 6.79 4.14 -7.04
N GLU A 858 8.07 4.24 -6.67
CA GLU A 858 9.20 4.58 -7.54
C GLU A 858 9.53 3.43 -8.49
N CYS A 859 9.48 2.19 -7.99
CA CYS A 859 9.78 0.98 -8.74
C CYS A 859 8.73 0.75 -9.84
N GLU A 860 7.44 0.81 -9.46
CA GLU A 860 6.30 0.75 -10.39
C GLU A 860 6.37 1.87 -11.43
N GLY A 861 6.57 3.12 -10.99
CA GLY A 861 6.70 4.26 -11.89
C GLY A 861 7.88 4.13 -12.86
N ALA A 862 9.02 3.61 -12.39
CA ALA A 862 10.19 3.37 -13.24
C ALA A 862 9.91 2.26 -14.27
N GLN A 863 9.31 1.15 -13.84
CA GLN A 863 8.93 0.02 -14.70
C GLN A 863 7.93 0.48 -15.80
N ALA A 864 6.88 1.21 -15.42
CA ALA A 864 5.91 1.78 -16.36
C ALA A 864 6.54 2.76 -17.37
N MET A 865 7.60 3.47 -16.98
CA MET A 865 8.34 4.38 -17.86
C MET A 865 9.44 3.71 -18.70
N GLN A 866 9.73 2.43 -18.45
CA GLN A 866 10.90 1.68 -18.96
C GLN A 866 12.24 2.33 -18.56
N TRP A 867 12.35 2.76 -17.30
CA TRP A 867 13.54 3.36 -16.72
C TRP A 867 14.21 2.39 -15.72
N PRO A 868 15.56 2.35 -15.63
CA PRO A 868 16.23 1.60 -14.58
C PRO A 868 15.86 2.17 -13.19
N PHE A 869 15.58 1.26 -12.26
CA PHE A 869 15.36 1.56 -10.85
C PHE A 869 16.53 1.04 -10.01
N VAL A 870 16.97 1.83 -9.03
CA VAL A 870 18.05 1.50 -8.09
C VAL A 870 17.52 1.58 -6.68
N LYS A 871 17.25 0.41 -6.09
CA LYS A 871 16.63 0.32 -4.76
C LYS A 871 17.62 0.68 -3.65
N ILE A 872 17.24 1.62 -2.79
CA ILE A 872 17.97 1.95 -1.56
C ILE A 872 17.42 1.15 -0.38
N GLY A 873 18.29 0.72 0.53
CA GLY A 873 17.94 -0.08 1.71
C GLY A 873 18.59 0.46 2.98
N MET A 874 17.76 0.83 3.96
CA MET A 874 18.21 1.28 5.29
C MET A 874 18.81 0.16 6.17
N HIS A 875 18.60 -1.11 5.80
CA HIS A 875 19.15 -2.26 6.54
C HIS A 875 20.63 -2.49 6.22
N PRO A 876 21.45 -3.00 7.18
CA PRO A 876 22.87 -3.31 6.94
C PRO A 876 23.17 -4.37 5.86
N GLY A 877 22.14 -5.05 5.32
CA GLY A 877 22.25 -6.05 4.24
C GLY A 877 21.28 -5.81 3.08
N GLY A 878 20.83 -4.57 2.86
CA GLY A 878 20.05 -4.20 1.66
C GLY A 878 20.91 -4.04 0.41
N ASP A 879 20.29 -4.08 -0.77
CA ASP A 879 20.98 -4.17 -2.07
C ASP A 879 21.92 -2.99 -2.35
N HIS A 880 21.48 -1.76 -2.02
CA HIS A 880 22.30 -0.54 -2.05
C HIS A 880 22.02 0.33 -0.83
N ARG A 881 23.03 1.08 -0.35
CA ARG A 881 22.95 1.84 0.91
C ARG A 881 23.87 3.06 0.90
N PHE A 882 23.57 4.06 1.73
CA PHE A 882 24.53 5.11 2.13
C PHE A 882 25.17 4.84 3.51
N PRO A 883 26.50 5.03 3.66
CA PRO A 883 27.51 4.98 2.59
C PRO A 883 27.55 3.59 1.91
N GLY A 884 27.85 3.55 0.61
CA GLY A 884 28.00 2.29 -0.15
C GLY A 884 27.70 2.38 -1.65
N LEU A 885 26.67 3.13 -2.04
CA LEU A 885 26.31 3.35 -3.45
C LEU A 885 27.42 4.12 -4.20
N THR A 886 27.65 3.79 -5.48
CA THR A 886 28.71 4.39 -6.31
C THR A 886 28.26 4.69 -7.73
N LEU A 887 28.93 5.63 -8.41
CA LEU A 887 28.63 5.98 -9.81
C LEU A 887 28.84 4.80 -10.77
N ARG A 888 29.74 3.85 -10.45
CA ARG A 888 29.90 2.59 -11.20
C ARG A 888 28.63 1.74 -11.14
N THR A 889 27.96 1.73 -9.98
CA THR A 889 26.69 1.00 -9.79
C THR A 889 25.61 1.60 -10.67
N LEU A 890 25.41 2.92 -10.63
CA LEU A 890 24.45 3.60 -11.53
C LEU A 890 24.82 3.40 -13.00
N GLY A 891 26.12 3.43 -13.35
CA GLY A 891 26.62 3.15 -14.70
C GLY A 891 26.20 1.77 -15.23
N TYR A 892 26.24 0.74 -14.39
CA TYR A 892 25.75 -0.60 -14.74
C TYR A 892 24.24 -0.60 -15.04
N TYR A 893 23.43 0.01 -14.17
CA TYR A 893 21.98 0.13 -14.40
C TYR A 893 21.63 0.91 -15.68
N PHE A 894 22.38 1.98 -16.00
CA PHE A 894 22.26 2.66 -17.30
C PHE A 894 22.63 1.73 -18.47
N ALA A 895 23.74 0.99 -18.38
CA ALA A 895 24.21 0.12 -19.47
C ALA A 895 23.26 -1.06 -19.75
N VAL A 896 22.56 -1.57 -18.72
CA VAL A 896 21.57 -2.65 -18.86
C VAL A 896 20.34 -2.20 -19.67
N VAL A 897 19.86 -0.96 -19.49
CA VAL A 897 18.63 -0.46 -20.14
C VAL A 897 18.89 0.29 -21.45
N TYR A 898 19.97 1.08 -21.52
CA TYR A 898 20.26 1.94 -22.67
C TYR A 898 21.47 1.50 -23.50
N GLY A 899 22.10 0.37 -23.15
CA GLY A 899 23.34 -0.11 -23.77
C GLY A 899 24.60 0.57 -23.23
N ASP A 900 25.75 -0.07 -23.45
CA ASP A 900 27.06 0.49 -23.09
C ASP A 900 27.59 1.41 -24.23
N PRO A 901 27.70 2.73 -24.01
CA PRO A 901 28.15 3.68 -25.03
C PRO A 901 29.66 3.61 -25.34
N ASP A 902 30.42 2.77 -24.64
CA ASP A 902 31.83 2.53 -24.90
C ASP A 902 32.09 1.17 -25.60
N ALA A 903 31.05 0.36 -25.84
CA ALA A 903 31.16 -0.91 -26.58
C ALA A 903 31.64 -0.71 -28.03
N GLU A 904 31.17 0.33 -28.74
CA GLU A 904 31.53 0.61 -30.14
C GLU A 904 33.02 0.95 -30.36
N ASN A 905 33.79 1.23 -29.30
CA ASN A 905 35.22 1.57 -29.41
C ASN A 905 36.17 0.38 -29.19
N ASN A 906 35.66 -0.84 -28.96
CA ASN A 906 36.47 -2.01 -28.61
C ASN A 906 36.66 -3.04 -29.75
N GLU A 907 36.18 -2.78 -30.97
CA GLU A 907 36.38 -3.68 -32.13
C GLU A 907 37.67 -3.41 -32.93
N ASP A 908 38.42 -2.32 -32.64
CA ASP A 908 39.62 -1.91 -33.41
C ASP A 908 40.97 -2.35 -32.77
N GLU A 909 40.98 -3.09 -31.65
CA GLU A 909 42.20 -3.71 -31.06
C GLU A 909 42.09 -5.24 -30.92
N SER A 910 42.24 -5.98 -32.03
CA SER A 910 42.39 -7.46 -32.04
C SER A 910 43.41 -7.98 -33.07
#